data_AF-A0A972N3Q3-F1
#
_entry.id   AF-A0A972N3Q3-F1
#
_cell.length_a   1.000
_cell.length_b   1.000
_cell.length_c   1.000
_cell.angle_alpha   90.00
_cell.angle_beta   90.00
_cell.angle_gamma   90.00
#
_symmetry.space_group_name_H-M   'P 1'
#
loop_
_entity.id
_entity.type
_entity.pdbx_description
1 polymer ?
#
loop_
_entity_poly.entity_id
_entity_poly.type
_entity_poly.pdbx_seq_one_letter_code
_entity_poly.pdbx_strand_id
1 'polypeptide(L)'
;MKKLNFNLLLVIFSIFILSGCGGGGGGDSVSINPANNPVTNNPVTEAANQMKDTIITGQIVDPVVANGKVTIKDPMGHTLGFGFTDKNGHYSINIGHYEGPIQVELVCGENSQMTVNGMEMKCPAGDVFKAAETVAESGKEMIVNMSPLSDMANSLAGGFGMLNSKSIKKAKKAVFTIFGVDPTKDDPNSYAYSSALKALKEAAKRENISEKELLDNIKADIEQGYISKDSKASRSFLERVLVYAIYTALIDAINKNHVFDVDVEEDTKTSIDKAKKMVEELKEESYILIDPKDPNYEGELKKELDLLQDRVDNILIPYSKNAIKSAVEIAKLIEKTDQNGTDSNSITNTLYTLSVKKTDQKENYSKWNYKIEKDGEIFEGKVSKADNLEKGSSYSIEGKIPSATNEALDTKKYQNIKADIEIKDSNESETLANLTARTTALFEKDTPSLDLKIDSSEIKILKEKESYIIEPSKLSIDSKIEEFDIKGDIDLSNYVKNQTFKQNNHYLPAKGVFNGTIKNRDTLTQFDGKIELSLKDPQTTDLSNVSKTNPPPYILKISGDFTDYRFIKRAVWAYVEYLDNKTVKTEGESSRDDILIKFEGKVGVDYKTQKIKSFDLQFTNKDLVKLKMRVNENKEVSGEIISDGKKVGVIKNIDQIPFIKYEDGTLQSLI
;
A
#
# COMPACT_ATOMS: atom_id res chain seq x y z
N MET A 1 3.05 7.08 -39.48
CA MET A 1 4.17 6.64 -40.35
C MET A 1 5.16 5.86 -39.51
N LYS A 2 5.59 4.70 -40.03
CA LYS A 2 6.69 3.77 -39.61
C LYS A 2 6.63 3.23 -38.16
N LYS A 3 6.11 2.01 -37.86
CA LYS A 3 6.59 0.62 -38.15
C LYS A 3 8.02 0.36 -37.60
N LEU A 4 8.43 -0.77 -37.02
CA LEU A 4 7.86 -2.10 -36.67
C LEU A 4 8.98 -2.94 -35.98
N ASN A 5 8.61 -3.94 -35.15
CA ASN A 5 9.18 -5.30 -34.92
C ASN A 5 9.25 -5.62 -33.41
N PHE A 6 8.57 -6.60 -32.79
CA PHE A 6 7.86 -7.84 -33.14
C PHE A 6 8.69 -8.98 -33.77
N ASN A 7 8.53 -10.17 -33.14
CA ASN A 7 9.14 -11.50 -33.34
C ASN A 7 10.41 -11.75 -32.51
N LEU A 8 10.57 -12.86 -31.77
CA LEU A 8 10.12 -14.21 -32.10
C LEU A 8 10.06 -15.15 -30.87
N LEU A 9 8.93 -15.85 -30.81
CA LEU A 9 8.55 -17.03 -30.03
C LEU A 9 9.37 -18.28 -30.41
N LEU A 10 9.44 -19.26 -29.50
CA LEU A 10 9.49 -20.73 -29.74
C LEU A 10 10.89 -21.39 -29.90
N VAL A 11 11.20 -22.35 -29.00
CA VAL A 11 11.70 -23.73 -29.26
C VAL A 11 12.26 -24.36 -27.95
N ILE A 12 11.50 -25.22 -27.26
CA ILE A 12 11.62 -26.71 -27.16
C ILE A 12 12.40 -27.21 -25.93
N PHE A 13 11.65 -27.79 -24.98
CA PHE A 13 11.73 -29.19 -24.52
C PHE A 13 13.06 -29.79 -24.00
N SER A 14 12.96 -30.41 -22.80
CA SER A 14 13.70 -31.61 -22.33
C SER A 14 15.16 -31.43 -21.85
N ILE A 15 15.79 -32.21 -20.95
CA ILE A 15 15.53 -33.34 -20.05
C ILE A 15 16.87 -33.52 -19.27
N PHE A 16 16.82 -33.95 -18.00
CA PHE A 16 17.81 -34.72 -17.19
C PHE A 16 19.36 -34.68 -17.42
N ILE A 17 20.08 -34.76 -16.27
CA ILE A 17 21.25 -35.64 -15.93
C ILE A 17 22.71 -35.11 -16.00
N LEU A 18 23.39 -35.28 -14.85
CA LEU A 18 24.81 -35.60 -14.53
C LEU A 18 26.00 -34.61 -14.73
N SER A 19 26.69 -34.40 -13.60
CA SER A 19 28.15 -34.41 -13.29
C SER A 19 29.24 -34.19 -14.36
N GLY A 20 30.24 -33.39 -13.95
CA GLY A 20 31.67 -33.44 -14.33
C GLY A 20 32.34 -32.15 -13.80
N CYS A 21 33.20 -32.12 -12.78
CA CYS A 21 34.53 -32.69 -12.60
C CYS A 21 35.48 -32.43 -13.78
N GLY A 22 36.50 -31.59 -13.53
CA GLY A 22 37.64 -31.28 -14.39
C GLY A 22 38.03 -29.81 -14.19
N GLY A 23 39.18 -29.40 -13.63
CA GLY A 23 40.43 -30.09 -13.35
C GLY A 23 41.54 -29.58 -14.28
N GLY A 24 42.57 -28.93 -13.69
CA GLY A 24 43.86 -28.57 -14.31
C GLY A 24 43.93 -27.12 -14.83
N GLY A 25 45.00 -26.35 -14.66
CA GLY A 25 46.38 -26.65 -14.25
C GLY A 25 47.35 -25.92 -15.19
N GLY A 26 48.39 -25.27 -14.63
CA GLY A 26 49.52 -24.67 -15.36
C GLY A 26 49.27 -23.21 -15.79
N GLY A 27 50.06 -22.21 -15.43
CA GLY A 27 51.48 -22.21 -15.12
C GLY A 27 52.28 -22.16 -16.42
N ASP A 28 52.45 -20.98 -17.00
CA ASP A 28 53.74 -20.62 -17.62
C ASP A 28 53.87 -19.12 -17.88
N SER A 29 55.01 -18.61 -17.42
CA SER A 29 55.56 -17.29 -17.67
C SER A 29 56.28 -17.29 -19.02
N VAL A 30 55.91 -16.38 -19.93
CA VAL A 30 56.78 -16.02 -21.07
C VAL A 30 56.94 -14.51 -21.16
N SER A 31 58.14 -14.10 -20.81
CA SER A 31 58.81 -12.85 -21.18
C SER A 31 59.30 -12.95 -22.62
N ILE A 32 58.96 -12.01 -23.53
CA ILE A 32 59.89 -11.47 -24.55
C ILE A 32 59.47 -10.05 -25.00
N ASN A 33 60.50 -9.22 -25.16
CA ASN A 33 60.63 -7.83 -25.63
C ASN A 33 60.26 -7.62 -27.14
N PRO A 34 60.22 -6.37 -27.66
CA PRO A 34 59.50 -5.96 -28.87
C PRO A 34 60.37 -5.93 -30.13
N ALA A 35 59.75 -6.13 -31.30
CA ALA A 35 60.17 -5.54 -32.58
C ALA A 35 59.12 -5.73 -33.69
N ASN A 36 58.64 -4.59 -34.20
CA ASN A 36 58.31 -4.26 -35.60
C ASN A 36 57.74 -5.35 -36.54
N ASN A 37 56.46 -5.21 -36.88
CA ASN A 37 56.03 -5.24 -38.29
C ASN A 37 54.69 -4.52 -38.51
N PRO A 38 54.54 -3.65 -39.53
CA PRO A 38 53.30 -2.94 -39.81
C PRO A 38 52.41 -3.78 -40.75
N VAL A 39 51.25 -4.24 -40.26
CA VAL A 39 50.25 -4.92 -41.10
C VAL A 39 48.90 -4.21 -40.98
N THR A 40 48.67 -3.38 -41.99
CA THR A 40 47.40 -3.05 -42.67
C THR A 40 46.06 -3.45 -42.02
N ASN A 41 45.40 -2.43 -41.48
CA ASN A 41 43.97 -2.07 -41.59
C ASN A 41 42.99 -3.16 -42.09
N ASN A 42 42.33 -3.80 -41.13
CA ASN A 42 40.94 -4.25 -41.26
C ASN A 42 40.17 -3.68 -40.05
N PRO A 43 39.15 -2.82 -40.22
CA PRO A 43 38.29 -2.44 -39.12
C PRO A 43 37.38 -3.63 -38.80
N VAL A 44 37.85 -4.53 -37.93
CA VAL A 44 36.95 -5.40 -37.18
C VAL A 44 36.26 -4.48 -36.18
N THR A 45 35.01 -4.13 -36.47
CA THR A 45 34.06 -3.64 -35.46
C THR A 45 33.80 -4.79 -34.48
N GLU A 46 34.78 -5.09 -33.64
CA GLU A 46 34.51 -5.69 -32.34
C GLU A 46 33.68 -4.66 -31.59
N ALA A 47 32.39 -4.94 -31.48
CA ALA A 47 31.58 -4.36 -30.42
C ALA A 47 32.17 -4.86 -29.11
N ALA A 48 33.23 -4.17 -28.65
CA ALA A 48 33.66 -4.21 -27.28
C ALA A 48 32.48 -3.68 -26.47
N ASN A 49 31.59 -4.60 -26.08
CA ASN A 49 30.75 -4.43 -24.91
C ASN A 49 31.73 -4.19 -23.75
N GLN A 50 32.17 -2.95 -23.61
CA GLN A 50 32.85 -2.47 -22.42
C GLN A 50 31.83 -2.66 -21.31
N MET A 51 31.94 -3.78 -20.61
CA MET A 51 31.18 -4.03 -19.40
C MET A 51 31.50 -2.85 -18.49
N LYS A 52 30.49 -2.04 -18.19
CA LYS A 52 30.69 -0.92 -17.27
C LYS A 52 31.10 -1.48 -15.93
N ASP A 53 32.09 -0.84 -15.34
CA ASP A 53 32.57 -1.18 -14.01
C ASP A 53 31.56 -0.77 -12.94
N THR A 54 31.42 -1.60 -11.92
CA THR A 54 30.62 -1.30 -10.73
C THR A 54 31.45 -0.46 -9.77
N ILE A 55 30.92 0.68 -9.37
CA ILE A 55 31.57 1.61 -8.43
C ILE A 55 30.77 1.61 -7.13
N ILE A 56 31.44 1.32 -6.02
CA ILE A 56 30.86 1.40 -4.68
C ILE A 56 31.34 2.70 -4.03
N THR A 57 30.39 3.56 -3.67
CA THR A 57 30.62 4.82 -2.96
C THR A 57 30.00 4.76 -1.57
N GLY A 58 30.41 5.64 -0.66
CA GLY A 58 29.79 5.73 0.66
C GLY A 58 30.52 6.68 1.59
N GLN A 59 29.94 6.86 2.77
CA GLN A 59 30.51 7.64 3.87
C GLN A 59 30.55 6.82 5.17
N ILE A 60 31.61 7.00 5.96
CA ILE A 60 31.69 6.48 7.32
C ILE A 60 31.30 7.56 8.32
N VAL A 61 30.33 7.25 9.18
CA VAL A 61 29.85 8.16 10.23
C VAL A 61 29.87 7.54 11.61
N ASP A 62 30.00 8.42 12.61
CA ASP A 62 29.94 8.08 14.03
C ASP A 62 30.81 6.86 14.42
N PRO A 63 32.15 6.99 14.29
CA PRO A 63 32.91 8.21 14.00
C PRO A 63 33.28 8.39 12.52
N VAL A 64 33.55 9.64 12.11
CA VAL A 64 34.16 9.90 10.80
C VAL A 64 35.61 9.43 10.84
N VAL A 65 36.02 8.57 9.89
CA VAL A 65 37.38 8.03 9.82
C VAL A 65 38.09 8.54 8.56
N ALA A 66 39.22 9.22 8.74
CA ALA A 66 40.11 9.65 7.65
C ALA A 66 41.28 8.68 7.46
N ASN A 67 41.68 8.46 6.21
CA ASN A 67 42.74 7.51 5.82
C ASN A 67 42.51 6.08 6.34
N GLY A 68 41.26 5.67 6.55
CA GLY A 68 40.89 4.29 6.87
C GLY A 68 40.94 3.43 5.61
N LYS A 69 41.43 2.18 5.70
CA LYS A 69 41.45 1.27 4.55
C LYS A 69 40.10 0.60 4.40
N VAL A 70 39.41 0.83 3.29
CA VAL A 70 38.14 0.19 2.96
C VAL A 70 38.40 -0.97 2.00
N THR A 71 37.90 -2.15 2.31
CA THR A 71 38.03 -3.38 1.51
C THR A 71 36.64 -3.92 1.20
N ILE A 72 36.38 -4.22 -0.08
CA ILE A 72 35.12 -4.83 -0.52
C ILE A 72 35.37 -6.30 -0.80
N LYS A 73 34.59 -7.18 -0.18
CA LYS A 73 34.73 -8.63 -0.24
C LYS A 73 33.45 -9.30 -0.74
N ASP A 74 33.61 -10.43 -1.40
CA ASP A 74 32.49 -11.36 -1.64
C ASP A 74 32.16 -12.16 -0.36
N PRO A 75 31.08 -12.97 -0.34
CA PRO A 75 30.75 -13.80 0.82
C PRO A 75 31.76 -14.88 1.16
N MET A 76 32.64 -15.24 0.23
CA MET A 76 33.73 -16.20 0.42
C MET A 76 34.97 -15.55 1.05
N GLY A 77 34.96 -14.21 1.17
CA GLY A 77 36.05 -13.43 1.73
C GLY A 77 37.10 -13.00 0.68
N HIS A 78 36.86 -13.22 -0.61
CA HIS A 78 37.74 -12.74 -1.66
C HIS A 78 37.61 -11.22 -1.81
N THR A 79 38.74 -10.53 -1.87
CA THR A 79 38.76 -9.08 -2.09
C THR A 79 38.41 -8.76 -3.54
N LEU A 80 37.35 -7.98 -3.73
CA LEU A 80 36.91 -7.45 -5.03
C LEU A 80 37.56 -6.10 -5.34
N GLY A 81 37.85 -5.31 -4.31
CA GLY A 81 38.52 -4.01 -4.44
C GLY A 81 38.87 -3.40 -3.09
N PHE A 82 39.73 -2.37 -3.09
CA PHE A 82 40.05 -1.61 -1.90
C PHE A 82 40.31 -0.13 -2.22
N GLY A 83 40.18 0.71 -1.20
CA GLY A 83 40.44 2.15 -1.27
C GLY A 83 40.71 2.73 0.12
N PHE A 84 40.80 4.04 0.18
CA PHE A 84 40.98 4.78 1.44
C PHE A 84 39.90 5.84 1.58
N THR A 85 39.55 6.15 2.82
CA THR A 85 38.63 7.23 3.13
C THR A 85 39.33 8.57 3.04
N ASP A 86 38.62 9.59 2.55
CA ASP A 86 39.08 10.97 2.60
C ASP A 86 38.93 11.58 4.01
N LYS A 87 39.28 12.85 4.16
CA LYS A 87 39.18 13.60 5.43
C LYS A 87 37.76 13.69 6.01
N ASN A 88 36.73 13.51 5.19
CA ASN A 88 35.32 13.57 5.56
C ASN A 88 34.70 12.17 5.71
N GLY A 89 35.51 11.11 5.56
CA GLY A 89 35.08 9.73 5.63
C GLY A 89 34.41 9.22 4.35
N HIS A 90 34.52 9.91 3.21
CA HIS A 90 33.99 9.41 1.94
C HIS A 90 34.98 8.44 1.27
N TYR A 91 34.45 7.47 0.53
CA TYR A 91 35.24 6.57 -0.30
C TYR A 91 34.55 6.25 -1.63
N SER A 92 35.34 5.84 -2.62
CA SER A 92 34.89 5.36 -3.93
C SER A 92 35.82 4.25 -4.40
N ILE A 93 35.28 3.06 -4.67
CA ILE A 93 36.03 1.85 -5.03
C ILE A 93 35.38 1.21 -6.25
N ASN A 94 36.16 1.04 -7.32
CA ASN A 94 35.78 0.25 -8.47
C ASN A 94 36.05 -1.24 -8.19
N ILE A 95 35.03 -2.09 -8.35
CA ILE A 95 35.12 -3.55 -8.15
C ILE A 95 34.97 -4.34 -9.46
N GLY A 96 35.01 -3.65 -10.60
CA GLY A 96 34.83 -4.23 -11.93
C GLY A 96 33.41 -4.75 -12.15
N HIS A 97 33.29 -5.78 -12.98
CA HIS A 97 32.02 -6.45 -13.25
C HIS A 97 31.70 -7.47 -12.14
N TYR A 98 30.74 -7.16 -11.27
CA TYR A 98 30.34 -8.03 -10.16
C TYR A 98 28.84 -7.88 -9.88
N GLU A 99 28.15 -9.01 -9.68
CA GLU A 99 26.77 -9.07 -9.23
C GLU A 99 26.66 -10.00 -8.03
N GLY A 100 25.87 -9.61 -7.04
CA GLY A 100 25.64 -10.41 -5.85
C GLY A 100 25.98 -9.69 -4.54
N PRO A 101 25.92 -10.43 -3.42
CA PRO A 101 26.23 -9.89 -2.10
C PRO A 101 27.68 -9.43 -1.99
N ILE A 102 27.89 -8.32 -1.27
CA ILE A 102 29.20 -7.80 -0.90
C ILE A 102 29.23 -7.47 0.60
N GLN A 103 30.42 -7.54 1.18
CA GLN A 103 30.75 -6.99 2.49
C GLN A 103 31.79 -5.89 2.33
N VAL A 104 31.48 -4.70 2.86
CA VAL A 104 32.41 -3.58 2.93
C VAL A 104 33.01 -3.55 4.35
N GLU A 105 34.33 -3.53 4.44
CA GLU A 105 35.08 -3.56 5.70
C GLU A 105 36.05 -2.38 5.77
N LEU A 106 35.93 -1.54 6.79
CA LEU A 106 36.89 -0.50 7.10
C LEU A 106 37.82 -0.99 8.21
N VAL A 107 39.13 -0.86 8.02
CA VAL A 107 40.15 -1.15 9.03
C VAL A 107 41.00 0.09 9.26
N CYS A 108 41.14 0.47 10.54
CA CYS A 108 42.03 1.57 10.92
C CYS A 108 43.50 1.15 10.91
N GLY A 109 44.31 1.88 10.12
CA GLY A 109 45.76 1.74 10.04
C GLY A 109 46.50 2.73 10.94
N GLU A 110 47.84 2.68 10.91
CA GLU A 110 48.68 3.52 11.77
C GLU A 110 48.48 5.03 11.59
N ASN A 111 48.10 5.43 10.36
CA ASN A 111 47.88 6.82 9.96
C ASN A 111 46.40 7.22 9.93
N SER A 112 45.49 6.33 10.35
CA SER A 112 44.06 6.63 10.37
C SER A 112 43.72 7.54 11.54
N GLN A 113 42.91 8.56 11.28
CA GLN A 113 42.38 9.48 12.28
C GLN A 113 40.86 9.31 12.35
N MET A 114 40.29 9.46 13.54
CA MET A 114 38.84 9.50 13.73
C MET A 114 38.43 10.82 14.36
N THR A 115 37.26 11.32 13.98
CA THR A 115 36.67 12.52 14.59
C THR A 115 35.50 12.11 15.46
N VAL A 116 35.63 12.35 16.77
CA VAL A 116 34.60 12.06 17.79
C VAL A 116 34.22 13.37 18.45
N ASN A 117 32.96 13.79 18.32
CA ASN A 117 32.46 15.08 18.87
C ASN A 117 33.31 16.29 18.45
N GLY A 118 33.80 16.31 17.21
CA GLY A 118 34.62 17.39 16.66
C GLY A 118 36.10 17.37 17.08
N MET A 119 36.53 16.38 17.86
CA MET A 119 37.94 16.18 18.22
C MET A 119 38.56 15.09 17.36
N GLU A 120 39.66 15.43 16.68
CA GLU A 120 40.49 14.45 15.97
C GLU A 120 41.32 13.65 16.97
N MET A 121 41.24 12.32 16.87
CA MET A 121 42.03 11.39 17.65
C MET A 121 42.56 10.27 16.75
N LYS A 122 43.65 9.63 17.17
CA LYS A 122 44.19 8.48 16.44
C LYS A 122 43.14 7.37 16.45
N CYS A 123 42.80 6.82 15.28
CA CYS A 123 41.90 5.67 15.25
C CYS A 123 42.62 4.45 15.86
N PRO A 124 42.00 3.73 16.83
CA PRO A 124 42.61 2.54 17.39
C PRO A 124 42.91 1.51 16.29
N ALA A 125 44.16 1.04 16.25
CA ALA A 125 44.56 0.05 15.25
C ALA A 125 43.78 -1.25 15.48
N GLY A 126 43.16 -1.76 14.42
CA GLY A 126 42.37 -3.00 14.47
C GLY A 126 40.88 -2.82 14.72
N ASP A 127 40.38 -1.60 14.92
CA ASP A 127 38.93 -1.35 14.88
C ASP A 127 38.40 -1.61 13.47
N VAL A 128 37.27 -2.33 13.41
CA VAL A 128 36.65 -2.76 12.16
C VAL A 128 35.19 -2.37 12.15
N PHE A 129 34.80 -1.61 11.12
CA PHE A 129 33.40 -1.35 10.79
C PHE A 129 33.01 -2.20 9.59
N LYS A 130 31.82 -2.79 9.60
CA LYS A 130 31.32 -3.57 8.46
C LYS A 130 29.97 -3.06 7.97
N ALA A 131 29.71 -3.30 6.69
CA ALA A 131 28.42 -3.14 6.06
C ALA A 131 28.23 -4.25 5.04
N ALA A 132 26.99 -4.65 4.76
CA ALA A 132 26.69 -5.63 3.74
C ALA A 132 25.56 -5.14 2.83
N GLU A 133 25.70 -5.37 1.54
CA GLU A 133 24.72 -4.97 0.52
C GLU A 133 24.68 -6.00 -0.63
N THR A 134 23.65 -5.97 -1.46
CA THR A 134 23.59 -6.76 -2.70
C THR A 134 23.70 -5.86 -3.93
N VAL A 135 24.74 -6.07 -4.74
CA VAL A 135 24.87 -5.48 -6.07
C VAL A 135 23.85 -6.14 -6.99
N ALA A 136 22.80 -5.38 -7.31
CA ALA A 136 21.66 -5.89 -8.08
C ALA A 136 21.93 -5.94 -9.59
N GLU A 137 22.78 -5.05 -10.09
CA GLU A 137 23.12 -4.95 -11.51
C GLU A 137 24.57 -4.48 -11.64
N SER A 138 25.37 -5.21 -12.42
CA SER A 138 26.76 -4.80 -12.65
C SER A 138 26.83 -3.53 -13.50
N GLY A 139 27.84 -2.70 -13.24
CA GLY A 139 28.10 -1.49 -14.02
C GLY A 139 27.27 -0.27 -13.61
N LYS A 140 26.58 -0.38 -12.46
CA LYS A 140 25.91 0.73 -11.79
C LYS A 140 26.71 1.18 -10.56
N GLU A 141 26.64 2.46 -10.28
CA GLU A 141 27.11 3.00 -9.00
C GLU A 141 26.17 2.59 -7.88
N MET A 142 26.73 2.26 -6.71
CA MET A 142 25.99 1.86 -5.53
C MET A 142 26.54 2.54 -4.29
N ILE A 143 25.64 3.06 -3.45
CA ILE A 143 25.97 3.69 -2.18
C ILE A 143 25.90 2.65 -1.05
N VAL A 144 26.96 2.57 -0.24
CA VAL A 144 27.06 1.74 0.96
C VAL A 144 27.67 2.57 2.10
N ASN A 145 26.84 3.24 2.87
CA ASN A 145 27.27 3.98 4.06
C ASN A 145 27.65 3.02 5.20
N MET A 146 28.60 3.44 6.04
CA MET A 146 29.07 2.66 7.18
C MET A 146 28.84 3.43 8.49
N SER A 147 28.25 2.75 9.47
CA SER A 147 27.98 3.27 10.81
C SER A 147 27.79 2.11 11.80
N PRO A 148 27.59 2.38 13.09
CA PRO A 148 27.16 1.35 14.04
C PRO A 148 25.89 0.59 13.59
N LEU A 149 24.97 1.22 12.84
CA LEU A 149 23.74 0.58 12.34
C LEU A 149 24.03 -0.37 11.17
N SER A 150 24.93 -0.01 10.27
CA SER A 150 25.33 -0.91 9.16
C SER A 150 26.13 -2.10 9.68
N ASP A 151 26.93 -1.90 10.73
CA ASP A 151 27.70 -2.97 11.37
C ASP A 151 26.76 -3.96 12.07
N MET A 152 25.74 -3.45 12.77
CA MET A 152 24.66 -4.26 13.32
C MET A 152 23.93 -5.05 12.23
N ALA A 153 23.56 -4.41 11.11
CA ALA A 153 22.91 -5.10 9.99
C ALA A 153 23.80 -6.21 9.39
N ASN A 154 25.09 -5.94 9.21
CA ASN A 154 26.04 -6.95 8.74
C ASN A 154 26.15 -8.13 9.73
N SER A 155 26.23 -7.83 11.02
CA SER A 155 26.30 -8.82 12.10
C SER A 155 25.04 -9.70 12.18
N LEU A 156 23.85 -9.11 12.02
CA LEU A 156 22.57 -9.82 11.91
C LEU A 156 22.48 -10.68 10.66
N ALA A 157 23.01 -10.20 9.52
CA ALA A 157 23.02 -10.98 8.29
C ALA A 157 23.83 -12.27 8.46
N GLY A 158 24.95 -12.23 9.18
CA GLY A 158 25.72 -13.41 9.58
C GLY A 158 24.98 -14.32 10.58
N GLY A 159 24.20 -13.75 11.51
CA GLY A 159 23.35 -14.51 12.43
C GLY A 159 22.19 -15.25 11.74
N PHE A 160 21.66 -14.69 10.64
CA PHE A 160 20.64 -15.33 9.82
C PHE A 160 21.18 -16.41 8.85
N GLY A 161 22.49 -16.65 8.84
CA GLY A 161 23.15 -17.67 8.02
C GLY A 161 24.35 -17.10 7.26
N MET A 162 24.71 -17.73 6.14
CA MET A 162 25.77 -17.19 5.26
C MET A 162 25.39 -15.80 4.74
N LEU A 163 26.39 -14.93 4.52
CA LEU A 163 26.20 -13.63 3.88
C LEU A 163 25.69 -13.82 2.44
N ASN A 164 24.38 -13.72 2.26
CA ASN A 164 23.71 -13.81 0.98
C ASN A 164 22.60 -12.75 0.89
N SER A 165 22.07 -12.51 -0.31
CA SER A 165 21.08 -11.45 -0.55
C SER A 165 19.83 -11.57 0.33
N LYS A 166 19.39 -12.80 0.66
CA LYS A 166 18.24 -13.03 1.55
C LYS A 166 18.55 -12.64 2.98
N SER A 167 19.69 -13.07 3.52
CA SER A 167 20.12 -12.72 4.89
C SER A 167 20.38 -11.22 5.03
N ILE A 168 21.03 -10.59 4.05
CA ILE A 168 21.30 -9.15 4.02
C ILE A 168 19.98 -8.36 4.00
N LYS A 169 19.05 -8.69 3.10
CA LYS A 169 17.73 -8.03 3.02
C LYS A 169 16.94 -8.19 4.32
N LYS A 170 16.98 -9.37 4.94
CA LYS A 170 16.30 -9.64 6.22
C LYS A 170 16.91 -8.81 7.36
N ALA A 171 18.24 -8.73 7.45
CA ALA A 171 18.94 -7.95 8.46
C ALA A 171 18.71 -6.45 8.32
N LYS A 172 18.81 -5.92 7.09
CA LYS A 172 18.47 -4.53 6.79
C LYS A 172 17.02 -4.20 7.15
N LYS A 173 16.07 -5.08 6.83
CA LYS A 173 14.65 -4.90 7.22
C LYS A 173 14.50 -4.87 8.74
N ALA A 174 15.24 -5.69 9.50
CA ALA A 174 15.19 -5.67 10.96
C ALA A 174 15.72 -4.35 11.54
N VAL A 175 16.87 -3.86 11.05
CA VAL A 175 17.41 -2.55 11.45
C VAL A 175 16.46 -1.42 11.04
N PHE A 176 15.94 -1.42 9.82
CA PHE A 176 14.95 -0.44 9.37
C PHE A 176 13.69 -0.43 10.26
N THR A 177 13.20 -1.61 10.65
CA THR A 177 12.01 -1.72 11.53
C THR A 177 12.24 -1.08 12.90
N ILE A 178 13.48 -1.12 13.39
CA ILE A 178 13.83 -0.60 14.72
C ILE A 178 14.20 0.88 14.66
N PHE A 179 15.02 1.28 13.69
CA PHE A 179 15.64 2.60 13.63
C PHE A 179 14.96 3.54 12.62
N GLY A 180 14.08 3.03 11.75
CA GLY A 180 13.40 3.81 10.72
C GLY A 180 14.29 4.23 9.54
N VAL A 181 15.52 3.73 9.46
CA VAL A 181 16.51 4.09 8.43
C VAL A 181 17.11 2.87 7.76
N ASP A 182 17.36 2.95 6.45
CA ASP A 182 18.18 1.97 5.74
C ASP A 182 19.63 2.19 6.13
N PRO A 183 20.27 1.23 6.84
CA PRO A 183 21.58 1.46 7.43
C PRO A 183 22.70 1.66 6.40
N THR A 184 22.51 1.29 5.13
CA THR A 184 23.54 1.42 4.09
C THR A 184 23.20 2.45 3.00
N LYS A 185 21.92 2.80 2.81
CA LYS A 185 21.51 3.67 1.69
C LYS A 185 21.12 5.08 2.09
N ASP A 186 20.57 5.26 3.29
CA ASP A 186 20.12 6.59 3.73
C ASP A 186 21.32 7.50 3.96
N ASP A 187 21.15 8.80 3.67
CA ASP A 187 22.18 9.81 3.92
C ASP A 187 22.50 9.83 5.41
N PRO A 188 23.76 9.57 5.81
CA PRO A 188 24.16 9.59 7.20
C PRO A 188 24.00 10.95 7.87
N ASN A 189 24.01 12.02 7.07
CA ASN A 189 23.78 13.39 7.52
C ASN A 189 22.30 13.74 7.58
N SER A 190 21.41 12.85 7.11
CA SER A 190 19.98 13.02 7.31
C SER A 190 19.66 13.06 8.79
N TYR A 191 18.63 13.83 9.11
CA TYR A 191 18.22 14.01 10.49
C TYR A 191 17.70 12.70 11.10
N ALA A 192 17.04 11.85 10.32
CA ALA A 192 16.61 10.52 10.76
C ALA A 192 17.78 9.62 11.16
N TYR A 193 18.81 9.54 10.33
CA TYR A 193 19.98 8.70 10.59
C TYR A 193 20.77 9.18 11.80
N SER A 194 21.07 10.48 11.86
CA SER A 194 21.77 11.09 12.99
C SER A 194 20.99 10.99 14.31
N SER A 195 19.65 11.08 14.26
CA SER A 195 18.79 10.89 15.44
C SER A 195 18.80 9.44 15.94
N ALA A 196 18.78 8.47 15.03
CA ALA A 196 18.90 7.05 15.36
C ALA A 196 20.23 6.76 16.08
N LEU A 197 21.35 7.31 15.56
CA LEU A 197 22.67 7.20 16.19
C LEU A 197 22.74 7.90 17.54
N LYS A 198 22.12 9.07 17.68
CA LYS A 198 22.04 9.78 18.96
C LYS A 198 21.22 9.01 20.00
N ALA A 199 20.08 8.44 19.60
CA ALA A 199 19.26 7.61 20.47
C ALA A 199 20.04 6.40 20.99
N LEU A 200 20.83 5.76 20.13
CA LEU A 200 21.71 4.65 20.49
C LEU A 200 22.73 5.08 21.55
N LYS A 201 23.44 6.19 21.32
CA LYS A 201 24.42 6.79 22.25
C LYS A 201 23.80 7.09 23.61
N GLU A 202 22.63 7.73 23.64
CA GLU A 202 21.95 8.08 24.88
C GLU A 202 21.47 6.86 25.67
N ALA A 203 20.97 5.84 24.97
CA ALA A 203 20.55 4.59 25.58
C ALA A 203 21.74 3.84 26.19
N ALA A 204 22.86 3.75 25.46
CA ALA A 204 24.08 3.11 25.96
C ALA A 204 24.60 3.83 27.22
N LYS A 205 24.63 5.16 27.18
CA LYS A 205 24.99 6.01 28.33
C LYS A 205 24.06 5.81 29.52
N ARG A 206 22.75 5.72 29.31
CA ARG A 206 21.76 5.53 30.40
C ARG A 206 21.92 4.19 31.11
N GLU A 207 22.24 3.14 30.36
CA GLU A 207 22.46 1.80 30.91
C GLU A 207 23.90 1.58 31.39
N ASN A 208 24.78 2.57 31.22
CA ASN A 208 26.19 2.49 31.57
C ASN A 208 26.91 1.29 30.91
N ILE A 209 26.61 1.08 29.63
CA ILE A 209 27.24 0.06 28.76
C ILE A 209 27.82 0.73 27.52
N SER A 210 28.68 0.02 26.78
CA SER A 210 29.19 0.54 25.51
C SER A 210 28.11 0.52 24.41
N GLU A 211 28.23 1.38 23.39
CA GLU A 211 27.33 1.34 22.22
C GLU A 211 27.32 -0.04 21.55
N LYS A 212 28.50 -0.66 21.47
CA LYS A 212 28.66 -2.02 20.96
C LYS A 212 27.91 -3.06 21.79
N GLU A 213 28.04 -3.00 23.11
CA GLU A 213 27.32 -3.90 24.03
C GLU A 213 25.80 -3.71 23.95
N LEU A 214 25.32 -2.46 23.79
CA LEU A 214 23.91 -2.20 23.54
C LEU A 214 23.45 -2.82 22.21
N LEU A 215 24.21 -2.65 21.13
CA LEU A 215 23.90 -3.24 19.83
C LEU A 215 23.90 -4.77 19.88
N ASP A 216 24.83 -5.39 20.61
CA ASP A 216 24.89 -6.83 20.82
C ASP A 216 23.65 -7.34 21.58
N ASN A 217 23.17 -6.60 22.58
CA ASN A 217 21.93 -6.91 23.28
C ASN A 217 20.71 -6.83 22.35
N ILE A 218 20.58 -5.76 21.55
CA ILE A 218 19.48 -5.60 20.59
C ILE A 218 19.55 -6.71 19.53
N LYS A 219 20.76 -7.07 19.08
CA LYS A 219 20.98 -8.16 18.13
C LYS A 219 20.47 -9.49 18.70
N ALA A 220 20.86 -9.84 19.93
CA ALA A 220 20.43 -11.07 20.57
C ALA A 220 18.89 -11.14 20.70
N ASP A 221 18.27 -10.02 21.05
CA ASP A 221 16.82 -9.84 21.13
C ASP A 221 16.14 -10.07 19.76
N ILE A 222 16.69 -9.54 18.67
CA ILE A 222 16.20 -9.77 17.29
C ILE A 222 16.34 -11.24 16.88
N GLU A 223 17.46 -11.88 17.19
CA GLU A 223 17.71 -13.29 16.85
C GLU A 223 16.74 -14.24 17.57
N GLN A 224 16.29 -13.86 18.77
CA GLN A 224 15.26 -14.57 19.53
C GLN A 224 13.83 -14.26 19.08
N GLY A 225 13.65 -13.30 18.16
CA GLY A 225 12.34 -12.88 17.66
C GLY A 225 11.59 -11.90 18.58
N TYR A 226 12.27 -11.31 19.57
CA TYR A 226 11.66 -10.38 20.52
C TYR A 226 12.41 -9.05 20.53
N ILE A 227 11.85 -8.00 19.93
CA ILE A 227 12.51 -6.68 19.91
C ILE A 227 12.45 -5.98 21.29
N SER A 228 11.63 -6.42 22.25
CA SER A 228 11.30 -5.60 23.44
C SER A 228 11.11 -6.30 24.80
N LYS A 229 11.33 -7.62 24.89
CA LYS A 229 10.94 -8.36 26.11
C LYS A 229 12.06 -8.61 27.12
N ASP A 230 13.30 -8.84 26.68
CA ASP A 230 14.23 -9.56 27.55
C ASP A 230 15.36 -8.70 28.12
N SER A 231 15.94 -7.76 27.36
CA SER A 231 16.99 -6.87 27.91
C SER A 231 16.46 -5.49 28.32
N LYS A 232 16.80 -5.08 29.56
CA LYS A 232 16.57 -3.71 30.07
C LYS A 232 17.16 -2.66 29.12
N ALA A 233 18.25 -3.01 28.45
CA ALA A 233 18.96 -2.17 27.50
C ALA A 233 18.18 -1.93 26.20
N SER A 234 17.64 -2.98 25.56
CA SER A 234 16.81 -2.83 24.37
C SER A 234 15.53 -2.05 24.65
N ARG A 235 14.90 -2.23 25.83
CA ARG A 235 13.73 -1.42 26.21
C ARG A 235 14.09 0.06 26.37
N SER A 236 15.18 0.36 27.08
CA SER A 236 15.68 1.72 27.29
C SER A 236 16.01 2.41 25.96
N PHE A 237 16.55 1.64 25.02
CA PHE A 237 16.82 2.07 23.65
C PHE A 237 15.53 2.34 22.86
N LEU A 238 14.56 1.41 22.85
CA LEU A 238 13.28 1.62 22.16
C LEU A 238 12.51 2.82 22.70
N GLU A 239 12.51 3.05 24.01
CA GLU A 239 11.94 4.26 24.62
C GLU A 239 12.57 5.53 24.04
N ARG A 240 13.90 5.53 23.84
CA ARG A 240 14.65 6.66 23.29
C ARG A 240 14.46 6.82 21.80
N VAL A 241 14.44 5.74 21.04
CA VAL A 241 14.11 5.79 19.61
C VAL A 241 12.70 6.28 19.42
N LEU A 242 11.73 5.89 20.25
CA LEU A 242 10.38 6.44 20.19
C LEU A 242 10.40 7.96 20.44
N VAL A 243 11.08 8.43 21.48
CA VAL A 243 11.23 9.87 21.77
C VAL A 243 11.94 10.60 20.62
N TYR A 244 13.01 10.02 20.06
CA TYR A 244 13.77 10.61 18.97
C TYR A 244 13.04 10.54 17.64
N ALA A 245 12.48 9.41 17.22
CA ALA A 245 11.67 9.28 16.01
C ALA A 245 10.47 10.25 16.01
N ILE A 246 9.81 10.43 17.17
CA ILE A 246 8.76 11.45 17.37
C ILE A 246 9.35 12.86 17.22
N TYR A 247 10.53 13.12 17.78
CA TYR A 247 11.26 14.39 17.65
C TYR A 247 11.90 14.57 16.24
N THR A 248 12.08 13.49 15.50
CA THR A 248 12.76 13.43 14.20
C THR A 248 11.80 13.80 13.09
N ALA A 249 10.65 13.13 13.08
CA ALA A 249 9.52 13.47 12.22
C ALA A 249 9.12 14.95 12.39
N LEU A 250 9.27 15.48 13.62
CA LEU A 250 8.92 16.85 13.96
C LEU A 250 9.82 17.93 13.32
N ILE A 251 11.15 17.75 13.26
CA ILE A 251 12.06 18.79 12.73
C ILE A 251 12.23 18.69 11.20
N ASP A 252 12.17 17.51 10.60
CA ASP A 252 12.22 17.36 9.14
C ASP A 252 10.96 17.95 8.46
N ALA A 253 9.80 17.86 9.10
CA ALA A 253 8.56 18.48 8.64
C ALA A 253 8.60 20.02 8.62
N ILE A 254 9.48 20.63 9.44
CA ILE A 254 9.60 22.09 9.59
C ILE A 254 10.46 22.70 8.47
N ASN A 255 11.44 21.97 7.94
CA ASN A 255 12.46 22.54 7.08
C ASN A 255 12.13 22.53 5.57
N LYS A 256 11.06 21.86 5.11
CA LYS A 256 10.93 21.45 3.69
C LYS A 256 9.83 22.12 2.83
N ASN A 257 8.99 23.03 3.32
CA ASN A 257 7.84 23.53 2.53
C ASN A 257 7.94 25.01 2.06
N HIS A 258 8.39 25.19 0.81
CA HIS A 258 8.09 26.34 -0.05
C HIS A 258 7.26 25.89 -1.30
N VAL A 259 5.95 26.22 -1.28
CA VAL A 259 4.93 26.53 -2.34
C VAL A 259 5.13 26.10 -3.84
N PHE A 260 4.16 25.27 -4.33
CA PHE A 260 3.43 25.10 -5.62
C PHE A 260 4.07 25.21 -7.04
N ASP A 261 3.73 24.26 -7.94
CA ASP A 261 2.85 24.52 -9.11
C ASP A 261 2.17 23.24 -9.66
N VAL A 262 1.00 23.42 -10.28
CA VAL A 262 0.02 22.40 -10.74
C VAL A 262 0.03 22.31 -12.27
N ASP A 263 -0.31 21.15 -12.85
CA ASP A 263 -1.10 21.14 -14.09
C ASP A 263 -2.08 19.96 -14.14
N VAL A 264 -3.26 20.23 -14.72
CA VAL A 264 -4.52 19.46 -14.70
C VAL A 264 -4.86 18.97 -16.11
N GLU A 265 -5.53 17.82 -16.26
CA GLU A 265 -6.55 17.46 -17.29
C GLU A 265 -6.90 15.95 -17.16
N GLU A 266 -8.07 15.39 -17.47
CA GLU A 266 -9.47 15.81 -17.58
C GLU A 266 -10.34 14.52 -17.51
N ASP A 267 -11.47 14.64 -16.82
CA ASP A 267 -12.82 14.05 -16.89
C ASP A 267 -13.23 12.56 -17.17
N THR A 268 -14.37 12.27 -16.52
CA THR A 268 -15.45 11.28 -16.71
C THR A 268 -15.29 9.86 -16.17
N LYS A 269 -15.63 9.67 -14.89
CA LYS A 269 -15.94 8.33 -14.38
C LYS A 269 -17.09 8.41 -13.35
N THR A 270 -17.91 7.36 -13.36
CA THR A 270 -19.30 7.32 -12.86
C THR A 270 -19.42 6.39 -11.67
N SER A 271 -20.36 6.62 -10.73
CA SER A 271 -20.81 5.82 -9.55
C SER A 271 -19.75 5.07 -8.73
N ILE A 272 -18.86 4.31 -9.35
CA ILE A 272 -17.54 3.92 -8.86
C ILE A 272 -16.67 5.15 -8.58
N ASP A 273 -16.71 6.20 -9.40
CA ASP A 273 -16.08 7.47 -9.00
C ASP A 273 -16.75 8.08 -7.79
N LYS A 274 -18.06 7.85 -7.58
CA LYS A 274 -18.75 8.30 -6.38
C LYS A 274 -18.51 7.38 -5.18
N ALA A 275 -18.24 6.09 -5.38
CA ALA A 275 -17.85 5.13 -4.35
C ALA A 275 -16.36 5.27 -3.96
N LYS A 276 -15.49 5.49 -4.96
CA LYS A 276 -14.09 5.90 -4.83
C LYS A 276 -14.00 7.27 -4.20
N LYS A 277 -14.84 8.22 -4.62
CA LYS A 277 -14.99 9.53 -3.98
C LYS A 277 -15.62 9.44 -2.60
N MET A 278 -16.52 8.50 -2.34
CA MET A 278 -17.05 8.18 -1.00
C MET A 278 -15.96 7.55 -0.12
N VAL A 279 -15.03 6.75 -0.68
CA VAL A 279 -13.83 6.22 -0.03
C VAL A 279 -12.74 7.31 0.14
N GLU A 280 -12.62 8.22 -0.82
CA GLU A 280 -11.79 9.44 -0.83
C GLU A 280 -12.29 10.44 0.23
N GLU A 281 -13.61 10.51 0.41
CA GLU A 281 -14.34 11.23 1.44
C GLU A 281 -14.13 10.54 2.80
N LEU A 282 -14.38 9.24 2.93
CA LEU A 282 -13.98 8.40 4.08
C LEU A 282 -12.51 8.62 4.52
N LYS A 283 -11.61 8.85 3.56
CA LYS A 283 -10.17 9.16 3.70
C LYS A 283 -9.92 10.61 4.11
N GLU A 284 -10.70 11.58 3.63
CA GLU A 284 -10.69 12.97 4.11
C GLU A 284 -11.39 13.14 5.49
N GLU A 285 -12.24 12.21 5.90
CA GLU A 285 -13.04 12.32 7.14
C GLU A 285 -12.62 11.41 8.29
N SER A 286 -11.91 10.31 8.05
CA SER A 286 -11.33 9.49 9.12
C SER A 286 -10.13 10.14 9.86
N TYR A 287 -10.00 11.47 9.77
CA TYR A 287 -8.88 12.28 10.24
C TYR A 287 -8.63 12.32 11.77
N ILE A 288 -9.22 11.44 12.60
CA ILE A 288 -9.07 11.53 14.07
C ILE A 288 -8.70 10.21 14.74
N LEU A 289 -7.49 9.74 14.47
CA LEU A 289 -6.71 9.00 15.47
C LEU A 289 -5.22 9.50 15.50
N ILE A 290 -5.04 10.81 15.30
CA ILE A 290 -3.95 11.78 15.65
C ILE A 290 -2.46 11.35 15.74
N ASP A 291 -1.59 12.03 14.95
CA ASP A 291 -0.42 12.81 15.43
C ASP A 291 -0.62 14.28 14.99
N PRO A 292 -0.56 15.29 15.89
CA PRO A 292 -0.98 16.65 15.57
C PRO A 292 0.11 17.55 14.95
N LYS A 293 1.31 17.06 14.57
CA LYS A 293 2.41 17.96 14.15
C LYS A 293 2.85 17.90 12.67
N ASP A 294 2.55 16.84 11.91
CA ASP A 294 2.92 16.69 10.50
C ASP A 294 1.69 16.56 9.57
N PRO A 295 1.44 17.49 8.62
CA PRO A 295 0.36 17.37 7.63
C PRO A 295 0.62 16.28 6.56
N ASN A 296 1.80 15.64 6.54
CA ASN A 296 2.16 14.57 5.61
C ASN A 296 2.37 13.21 6.29
N TYR A 297 2.24 13.09 7.62
CA TYR A 297 2.34 11.79 8.29
C TYR A 297 1.00 11.06 8.26
N GLU A 298 1.00 9.97 7.51
CA GLU A 298 -0.09 9.01 7.40
C GLU A 298 0.09 8.00 8.55
N GLY A 299 -0.72 8.09 9.63
CA GLY A 299 -0.69 7.07 10.70
C GLY A 299 -0.77 5.65 10.10
N GLU A 300 -0.27 4.60 10.77
CA GLU A 300 -0.20 3.24 10.18
C GLU A 300 -1.54 2.82 9.53
N LEU A 301 -2.67 3.13 10.15
CA LEU A 301 -3.98 2.90 9.53
C LEU A 301 -4.22 3.76 8.27
N LYS A 302 -3.82 5.03 8.25
CA LYS A 302 -3.89 5.93 7.08
C LYS A 302 -2.93 5.46 5.98
N LYS A 303 -1.66 5.20 6.24
CA LYS A 303 -0.69 4.68 5.25
C LYS A 303 -1.18 3.36 4.62
N GLU A 304 -1.75 2.48 5.43
CA GLU A 304 -2.32 1.22 4.96
C GLU A 304 -3.63 1.45 4.18
N LEU A 305 -4.49 2.38 4.61
CA LEU A 305 -5.66 2.79 3.83
C LEU A 305 -5.28 3.54 2.54
N ASP A 306 -4.16 4.27 2.51
CA ASP A 306 -3.63 5.04 1.38
C ASP A 306 -3.01 4.12 0.33
N LEU A 307 -2.21 3.14 0.77
CA LEU A 307 -1.75 2.05 -0.08
C LEU A 307 -2.96 1.25 -0.59
N LEU A 308 -3.89 0.85 0.28
CA LEU A 308 -5.09 0.16 -0.16
C LEU A 308 -5.87 0.99 -1.19
N GLN A 309 -5.96 2.31 -1.02
CA GLN A 309 -6.68 3.19 -1.94
C GLN A 309 -5.98 3.37 -3.28
N ASP A 310 -4.68 3.67 -3.32
CA ASP A 310 -3.90 3.76 -4.57
C ASP A 310 -4.03 2.48 -5.40
N ARG A 311 -4.15 1.36 -4.69
CA ARG A 311 -4.17 0.01 -5.26
C ARG A 311 -5.58 -0.41 -5.65
N VAL A 312 -6.60 -0.09 -4.85
CA VAL A 312 -8.04 -0.10 -5.24
C VAL A 312 -8.29 0.84 -6.41
N ASP A 313 -7.53 1.92 -6.53
CA ASP A 313 -7.65 2.85 -7.63
C ASP A 313 -7.21 2.25 -8.96
N ASN A 314 -6.23 1.34 -8.89
CA ASN A 314 -5.76 0.48 -9.98
C ASN A 314 -6.60 -0.79 -10.20
N ILE A 315 -7.53 -1.11 -9.28
CA ILE A 315 -8.51 -2.17 -9.50
C ILE A 315 -9.53 -1.68 -10.53
N LEU A 316 -9.36 -2.14 -11.78
CA LEU A 316 -10.47 -2.21 -12.71
C LEU A 316 -11.48 -3.24 -12.17
N ILE A 317 -12.56 -2.78 -11.55
CA ILE A 317 -13.79 -3.59 -11.52
C ILE A 317 -14.26 -3.62 -12.98
N PRO A 318 -14.14 -4.74 -13.70
CA PRO A 318 -14.55 -4.77 -15.09
C PRO A 318 -16.04 -4.46 -15.11
N TYR A 319 -16.36 -3.34 -15.76
CA TYR A 319 -17.67 -2.69 -15.77
C TYR A 319 -18.84 -3.67 -15.92
N SER A 320 -19.39 -4.09 -14.78
CA SER A 320 -20.49 -5.05 -14.71
C SER A 320 -21.79 -4.48 -15.28
N LYS A 321 -21.95 -3.16 -15.42
CA LYS A 321 -23.17 -2.56 -15.98
C LYS A 321 -23.44 -2.99 -17.43
N ASN A 322 -22.41 -3.00 -18.28
CA ASN A 322 -22.56 -3.43 -19.67
C ASN A 322 -22.64 -4.95 -19.77
N ALA A 323 -21.92 -5.66 -18.90
CA ALA A 323 -22.05 -7.10 -18.74
C ALA A 323 -23.48 -7.53 -18.37
N ILE A 324 -24.04 -6.90 -17.34
CA ILE A 324 -25.40 -7.07 -16.85
C ILE A 324 -26.40 -6.67 -17.94
N LYS A 325 -26.21 -5.52 -18.60
CA LYS A 325 -27.07 -5.09 -19.71
C LYS A 325 -27.03 -6.08 -20.87
N SER A 326 -25.85 -6.53 -21.28
CA SER A 326 -25.68 -7.54 -22.33
C SER A 326 -26.31 -8.88 -21.93
N ALA A 327 -26.14 -9.31 -20.67
CA ALA A 327 -26.76 -10.52 -20.13
C ALA A 327 -28.30 -10.43 -20.13
N VAL A 328 -28.86 -9.30 -19.73
CA VAL A 328 -30.31 -9.02 -19.77
C VAL A 328 -30.82 -8.96 -21.21
N GLU A 329 -30.11 -8.31 -22.13
CA GLU A 329 -30.48 -8.28 -23.55
C GLU A 329 -30.38 -9.67 -24.19
N ILE A 330 -29.36 -10.49 -23.85
CA ILE A 330 -29.27 -11.89 -24.26
C ILE A 330 -30.50 -12.68 -23.77
N ALA A 331 -30.89 -12.52 -22.50
CA ALA A 331 -32.03 -13.23 -21.94
C ALA A 331 -33.36 -12.85 -22.62
N LYS A 332 -33.60 -11.56 -22.88
CA LYS A 332 -34.79 -11.08 -23.64
C LYS A 332 -34.81 -11.63 -25.07
N LEU A 333 -33.65 -11.66 -25.71
CA LEU A 333 -33.51 -12.13 -27.09
C LEU A 333 -33.78 -13.63 -27.16
N ILE A 334 -33.35 -14.40 -26.15
CA ILE A 334 -33.67 -15.82 -25.99
C ILE A 334 -35.18 -16.01 -25.79
N GLU A 335 -35.81 -15.25 -24.90
CA GLU A 335 -37.26 -15.33 -24.66
C GLU A 335 -38.06 -15.05 -25.95
N LYS A 336 -37.68 -14.02 -26.70
CA LYS A 336 -38.28 -13.73 -28.01
C LYS A 336 -38.04 -14.82 -29.05
N THR A 337 -36.90 -15.52 -28.97
CA THR A 337 -36.58 -16.67 -29.85
C THR A 337 -37.41 -17.89 -29.48
N ASP A 338 -37.60 -18.15 -28.20
CA ASP A 338 -38.41 -19.24 -27.67
C ASP A 338 -39.89 -19.05 -28.06
N GLN A 339 -40.42 -17.83 -27.93
CA GLN A 339 -41.80 -17.50 -28.27
C GLN A 339 -42.11 -17.55 -29.78
N ASN A 340 -41.17 -17.13 -30.64
CA ASN A 340 -41.40 -17.07 -32.09
C ASN A 340 -41.06 -18.37 -32.83
N GLY A 341 -40.46 -19.35 -32.17
CA GLY A 341 -40.07 -20.63 -32.79
C GLY A 341 -39.01 -20.50 -33.88
N THR A 342 -38.29 -19.37 -33.97
CA THR A 342 -37.23 -19.16 -34.97
C THR A 342 -35.89 -19.70 -34.46
N ASP A 343 -35.08 -20.30 -35.34
CA ASP A 343 -33.76 -20.88 -34.96
C ASP A 343 -32.69 -19.81 -34.60
N SER A 344 -32.95 -18.55 -34.94
CA SER A 344 -32.04 -17.44 -34.68
C SER A 344 -32.77 -16.11 -34.61
N ASN A 345 -32.32 -15.25 -33.71
CA ASN A 345 -32.65 -13.82 -33.71
C ASN A 345 -31.37 -13.01 -33.52
N SER A 346 -31.39 -11.76 -34.02
CA SER A 346 -30.32 -10.79 -33.81
C SER A 346 -30.91 -9.45 -33.39
N ILE A 347 -30.24 -8.76 -32.47
CA ILE A 347 -30.53 -7.38 -32.12
C ILE A 347 -29.25 -6.59 -32.38
N THR A 348 -29.36 -5.57 -33.22
CA THR A 348 -28.30 -4.60 -33.46
C THR A 348 -28.61 -3.36 -32.64
N ASN A 349 -27.66 -2.94 -31.80
CA ASN A 349 -27.68 -1.65 -31.14
C ASN A 349 -26.49 -0.81 -31.66
N THR A 350 -26.49 0.49 -31.40
CA THR A 350 -25.41 1.43 -31.75
C THR A 350 -24.04 1.03 -31.21
N LEU A 351 -23.97 0.11 -30.24
CA LEU A 351 -22.72 -0.30 -29.58
C LEU A 351 -22.21 -1.70 -29.96
N TYR A 352 -23.06 -2.60 -30.47
CA TYR A 352 -22.68 -3.97 -30.83
C TYR A 352 -23.81 -4.69 -31.58
N THR A 353 -23.45 -5.74 -32.31
CA THR A 353 -24.40 -6.71 -32.87
C THR A 353 -24.44 -7.94 -31.97
N LEU A 354 -25.60 -8.24 -31.40
CA LEU A 354 -25.84 -9.46 -30.63
C LEU A 354 -26.65 -10.43 -31.48
N SER A 355 -26.14 -11.66 -31.60
CA SER A 355 -26.85 -12.77 -32.24
C SER A 355 -26.90 -13.95 -31.29
N VAL A 356 -28.06 -14.63 -31.24
CA VAL A 356 -28.24 -15.87 -30.47
C VAL A 356 -28.71 -16.94 -31.42
N LYS A 357 -28.05 -18.10 -31.37
CA LYS A 357 -28.38 -19.27 -32.20
C LYS A 357 -28.65 -20.46 -31.31
N LYS A 358 -29.78 -21.14 -31.55
CA LYS A 358 -30.12 -22.40 -30.89
C LYS A 358 -29.18 -23.49 -31.41
N THR A 359 -28.58 -24.28 -30.51
CA THR A 359 -27.46 -25.17 -30.87
C THR A 359 -27.74 -26.66 -30.77
N ASP A 360 -28.90 -27.04 -30.25
CA ASP A 360 -29.38 -28.42 -30.28
C ASP A 360 -30.87 -28.38 -30.70
N GLN A 361 -31.40 -29.42 -31.39
CA GLN A 361 -32.81 -29.49 -31.87
C GLN A 361 -33.66 -30.67 -31.33
N LYS A 362 -33.10 -31.61 -30.55
CA LYS A 362 -33.81 -32.57 -29.68
C LYS A 362 -34.74 -31.98 -28.59
N GLU A 363 -36.04 -31.96 -28.89
CA GLU A 363 -37.29 -31.83 -28.11
C GLU A 363 -37.42 -31.27 -26.66
N ASN A 364 -36.39 -31.10 -25.82
CA ASN A 364 -36.57 -30.56 -24.44
C ASN A 364 -35.51 -29.48 -24.11
N TYR A 365 -35.72 -28.26 -24.61
CA TYR A 365 -34.67 -27.25 -24.71
C TYR A 365 -34.42 -26.36 -23.49
N SER A 366 -33.16 -26.36 -23.08
CA SER A 366 -32.59 -25.46 -22.09
C SER A 366 -31.16 -25.00 -22.44
N LYS A 367 -30.73 -24.94 -23.71
CA LYS A 367 -29.37 -24.46 -24.08
C LYS A 367 -29.31 -23.67 -25.41
N TRP A 368 -28.55 -22.57 -25.42
CA TRP A 368 -28.28 -21.69 -26.56
C TRP A 368 -26.80 -21.32 -26.61
N ASN A 369 -26.26 -20.98 -27.79
CA ASN A 369 -25.00 -20.25 -27.88
C ASN A 369 -25.29 -18.79 -28.27
N TYR A 370 -24.60 -17.86 -27.64
CA TYR A 370 -24.63 -16.45 -28.04
C TYR A 370 -23.31 -16.05 -28.70
N LYS A 371 -23.41 -15.08 -29.62
CA LYS A 371 -22.28 -14.44 -30.29
C LYS A 371 -22.52 -12.93 -30.31
N ILE A 372 -21.62 -12.18 -29.68
CA ILE A 372 -21.56 -10.72 -29.72
C ILE A 372 -20.43 -10.32 -30.66
N GLU A 373 -20.72 -9.40 -31.58
CA GLU A 373 -19.72 -8.78 -32.43
C GLU A 373 -19.59 -7.29 -32.10
N LYS A 374 -18.38 -6.86 -31.74
CA LYS A 374 -18.04 -5.46 -31.45
C LYS A 374 -16.67 -5.16 -32.06
N ASP A 375 -16.58 -4.10 -32.85
CA ASP A 375 -15.32 -3.62 -33.46
C ASP A 375 -14.56 -4.72 -34.24
N GLY A 376 -15.29 -5.64 -34.89
CA GLY A 376 -14.72 -6.76 -35.65
C GLY A 376 -14.27 -7.96 -34.80
N GLU A 377 -14.45 -7.90 -33.47
CA GLU A 377 -14.15 -9.01 -32.57
C GLU A 377 -15.39 -9.78 -32.16
N ILE A 378 -15.21 -11.09 -31.99
CA ILE A 378 -16.26 -12.05 -31.71
C ILE A 378 -16.12 -12.56 -30.27
N PHE A 379 -17.20 -12.41 -29.49
CA PHE A 379 -17.30 -12.91 -28.13
C PHE A 379 -18.42 -13.95 -28.08
N GLU A 380 -18.10 -15.14 -27.59
CA GLU A 380 -19.02 -16.29 -27.61
C GLU A 380 -19.24 -16.84 -26.20
N GLY A 381 -20.40 -17.45 -26.03
CA GLY A 381 -20.73 -18.18 -24.82
C GLY A 381 -21.99 -19.03 -24.98
N LYS A 382 -22.40 -19.61 -23.86
CA LYS A 382 -23.55 -20.49 -23.74
C LYS A 382 -24.56 -19.87 -22.79
N VAL A 383 -25.83 -20.07 -23.08
CA VAL A 383 -26.92 -19.84 -22.15
C VAL A 383 -27.59 -21.17 -21.91
N SER A 384 -28.03 -21.43 -20.68
CA SER A 384 -28.87 -22.57 -20.37
C SER A 384 -30.07 -22.18 -19.54
N LYS A 385 -31.24 -22.79 -19.73
CA LYS A 385 -32.47 -22.53 -18.97
C LYS A 385 -32.61 -23.59 -17.90
N ALA A 386 -33.03 -23.26 -16.69
CA ALA A 386 -33.28 -24.27 -15.68
C ALA A 386 -34.59 -25.01 -16.02
N ASP A 387 -34.51 -26.33 -16.21
CA ASP A 387 -35.70 -27.18 -16.30
C ASP A 387 -36.34 -27.21 -14.90
N ASN A 388 -37.63 -26.88 -14.75
CA ASN A 388 -38.47 -27.00 -13.52
C ASN A 388 -38.74 -25.75 -12.66
N LEU A 389 -39.08 -24.59 -13.23
CA LEU A 389 -39.76 -23.54 -12.46
C LEU A 389 -41.18 -23.34 -12.98
N GLU A 390 -42.18 -23.78 -12.20
CA GLU A 390 -43.61 -23.69 -12.56
C GLU A 390 -44.10 -22.24 -12.76
N LYS A 391 -43.32 -21.23 -12.36
CA LYS A 391 -43.61 -19.79 -12.53
C LYS A 391 -42.32 -18.96 -12.64
N GLY A 392 -41.69 -18.96 -13.81
CA GLY A 392 -40.52 -18.12 -14.12
C GLY A 392 -39.49 -18.81 -15.00
N SER A 393 -38.67 -18.05 -15.73
CA SER A 393 -37.57 -18.59 -16.53
C SER A 393 -36.24 -18.23 -15.86
N SER A 394 -35.47 -19.24 -15.45
CA SER A 394 -34.08 -19.04 -14.98
C SER A 394 -33.08 -19.39 -16.08
N TYR A 395 -32.06 -18.56 -16.30
CA TYR A 395 -31.05 -18.68 -17.34
C TYR A 395 -29.63 -18.60 -16.78
N SER A 396 -28.77 -19.59 -17.01
CA SER A 396 -27.34 -19.55 -16.71
C SER A 396 -26.54 -19.19 -17.96
N ILE A 397 -25.88 -18.04 -17.99
CA ILE A 397 -25.03 -17.51 -19.05
C ILE A 397 -23.56 -17.73 -18.68
N GLU A 398 -22.81 -18.42 -19.53
CA GLU A 398 -21.37 -18.66 -19.36
C GLU A 398 -20.62 -18.33 -20.66
N GLY A 399 -19.66 -17.41 -20.61
CA GLY A 399 -18.83 -17.12 -21.79
C GLY A 399 -18.12 -15.78 -21.76
N LYS A 400 -17.64 -15.35 -22.92
CA LYS A 400 -16.95 -14.07 -23.09
C LYS A 400 -17.93 -12.97 -23.50
N ILE A 401 -17.69 -11.76 -23.01
CA ILE A 401 -18.38 -10.55 -23.47
C ILE A 401 -17.36 -9.44 -23.77
N PRO A 402 -17.69 -8.48 -24.65
CA PRO A 402 -16.79 -7.36 -24.94
C PRO A 402 -16.53 -6.51 -23.70
N SER A 403 -15.28 -6.07 -23.54
CA SER A 403 -14.92 -5.01 -22.59
C SER A 403 -15.57 -3.68 -22.99
N ALA A 404 -15.97 -2.89 -22.00
CA ALA A 404 -16.68 -1.63 -22.19
C ALA A 404 -15.78 -0.43 -22.54
N THR A 405 -14.45 -0.54 -22.44
CA THR A 405 -13.55 0.61 -22.57
C THR A 405 -13.38 0.99 -24.03
N ASN A 406 -13.78 2.22 -24.39
CA ASN A 406 -13.53 2.81 -25.70
C ASN A 406 -12.15 3.47 -25.81
N GLU A 407 -11.33 3.51 -24.75
CA GLU A 407 -10.04 4.22 -24.76
C GLU A 407 -8.88 3.44 -24.10
N ALA A 408 -7.80 3.32 -24.88
CA ALA A 408 -6.37 3.32 -24.55
C ALA A 408 -5.75 2.41 -23.46
N LEU A 409 -6.48 1.48 -22.83
CA LEU A 409 -5.82 0.42 -22.03
C LEU A 409 -5.58 -0.83 -22.90
N ASP A 410 -4.45 -0.80 -23.59
CA ASP A 410 -4.07 -1.59 -24.78
C ASP A 410 -3.81 -3.10 -24.58
N THR A 411 -4.50 -3.82 -23.68
CA THR A 411 -4.24 -5.28 -23.57
C THR A 411 -5.43 -6.21 -23.37
N LYS A 412 -6.63 -5.78 -22.96
CA LYS A 412 -7.73 -6.76 -22.70
C LYS A 412 -9.08 -6.34 -23.28
N LYS A 413 -9.46 -7.04 -24.36
CA LYS A 413 -10.70 -6.82 -25.13
C LYS A 413 -11.94 -7.55 -24.61
N TYR A 414 -11.83 -8.49 -23.65
CA TYR A 414 -12.97 -9.31 -23.18
C TYR A 414 -13.03 -9.53 -21.66
N GLN A 415 -14.21 -9.89 -21.16
CA GLN A 415 -14.45 -10.37 -19.80
C GLN A 415 -15.10 -11.77 -19.82
N ASN A 416 -14.72 -12.65 -18.89
CA ASN A 416 -15.43 -13.92 -18.68
C ASN A 416 -16.59 -13.69 -17.72
N ILE A 417 -17.76 -14.21 -18.06
CA ILE A 417 -18.98 -14.14 -17.25
C ILE A 417 -19.49 -15.53 -16.93
N LYS A 418 -19.96 -15.68 -15.70
CA LYS A 418 -20.87 -16.75 -15.29
C LYS A 418 -22.04 -16.13 -14.51
N ALA A 419 -23.21 -15.98 -15.14
CA ALA A 419 -24.36 -15.32 -14.53
C ALA A 419 -25.59 -16.22 -14.56
N ASP A 420 -26.26 -16.39 -13.43
CA ASP A 420 -27.56 -17.02 -13.30
C ASP A 420 -28.64 -15.93 -13.18
N ILE A 421 -29.60 -15.90 -14.10
CA ILE A 421 -30.63 -14.86 -14.26
C ILE A 421 -31.99 -15.49 -14.06
N GLU A 422 -32.71 -15.12 -13.01
CA GLU A 422 -34.10 -15.53 -12.81
C GLU A 422 -35.03 -14.39 -13.26
N ILE A 423 -35.80 -14.61 -14.33
CA ILE A 423 -36.85 -13.69 -14.78
C ILE A 423 -38.18 -14.20 -14.22
N LYS A 424 -38.79 -13.42 -13.32
CA LYS A 424 -40.12 -13.70 -12.77
C LYS A 424 -41.15 -12.91 -13.56
N ASP A 425 -42.06 -13.62 -14.20
CA ASP A 425 -43.15 -13.04 -14.97
C ASP A 425 -44.17 -12.44 -13.99
N SER A 426 -44.04 -11.15 -13.67
CA SER A 426 -44.91 -10.47 -12.72
C SER A 426 -46.08 -9.84 -13.46
N ASN A 427 -47.17 -10.61 -13.61
CA ASN A 427 -48.45 -10.06 -14.06
C ASN A 427 -49.05 -9.03 -13.07
N GLU A 428 -48.45 -8.79 -11.89
CA GLU A 428 -49.06 -7.90 -10.87
C GLU A 428 -48.15 -6.90 -10.10
N SER A 429 -46.82 -6.86 -10.21
CA SER A 429 -46.05 -5.70 -9.65
C SER A 429 -44.56 -5.65 -10.01
N GLU A 430 -44.17 -4.59 -10.72
CA GLU A 430 -42.91 -3.79 -10.72
C GLU A 430 -41.51 -4.42 -10.66
N THR A 431 -41.31 -5.71 -10.36
CA THR A 431 -39.97 -6.34 -10.31
C THR A 431 -39.82 -7.34 -11.45
N LEU A 432 -38.84 -7.11 -12.34
CA LEU A 432 -38.69 -7.85 -13.60
C LEU A 432 -37.72 -9.03 -13.59
N ALA A 433 -36.70 -9.03 -12.72
CA ALA A 433 -35.73 -10.14 -12.64
C ALA A 433 -34.89 -10.07 -11.36
N ASN A 434 -34.47 -11.23 -10.85
CA ASN A 434 -33.35 -11.39 -9.90
C ASN A 434 -32.13 -11.85 -10.71
N LEU A 435 -31.07 -11.03 -10.77
CA LEU A 435 -29.85 -11.36 -11.50
C LEU A 435 -28.73 -11.74 -10.52
N THR A 436 -28.23 -12.98 -10.58
CA THR A 436 -27.00 -13.42 -9.90
C THR A 436 -25.84 -13.43 -10.89
N ALA A 437 -25.01 -12.39 -10.95
CA ALA A 437 -23.89 -12.32 -11.89
C ALA A 437 -22.55 -12.60 -11.19
N ARG A 438 -21.93 -13.77 -11.39
CA ARG A 438 -20.53 -14.00 -10.96
C ARG A 438 -19.59 -13.59 -12.08
N THR A 439 -18.94 -12.45 -11.90
CA THR A 439 -17.86 -11.99 -12.79
C THR A 439 -16.52 -12.34 -12.18
N THR A 440 -15.86 -13.41 -12.65
CA THR A 440 -14.48 -13.69 -12.24
C THR A 440 -13.55 -12.95 -13.21
N ALA A 441 -13.03 -11.81 -12.76
CA ALA A 441 -12.02 -11.07 -13.48
C ALA A 441 -10.66 -11.79 -13.29
N LEU A 442 -10.29 -12.66 -14.22
CA LEU A 442 -8.95 -13.27 -14.21
C LEU A 442 -7.91 -12.27 -14.73
N PHE A 443 -7.20 -11.65 -13.79
CA PHE A 443 -5.96 -10.91 -14.09
C PHE A 443 -4.83 -11.91 -14.39
N GLU A 444 -3.88 -11.55 -15.27
CA GLU A 444 -2.79 -12.47 -15.62
C GLU A 444 -1.85 -12.66 -14.43
N LYS A 445 -1.03 -13.72 -14.50
CA LYS A 445 -0.40 -14.48 -13.42
C LYS A 445 0.45 -13.69 -12.40
N ASP A 446 0.70 -12.40 -12.60
CA ASP A 446 1.51 -11.54 -11.73
C ASP A 446 0.83 -10.20 -11.37
N THR A 447 -0.48 -10.07 -11.63
CA THR A 447 -1.29 -8.90 -11.24
C THR A 447 -2.25 -9.27 -10.10
N PRO A 448 -2.48 -8.40 -9.10
CA PRO A 448 -3.35 -8.68 -7.96
C PRO A 448 -4.71 -9.18 -8.44
N SER A 449 -5.03 -10.42 -8.09
CA SER A 449 -6.29 -11.05 -8.48
C SER A 449 -7.41 -10.52 -7.58
N LEU A 450 -8.27 -9.69 -8.14
CA LEU A 450 -9.55 -9.32 -7.53
C LEU A 450 -10.60 -10.38 -7.92
N ASP A 451 -10.95 -11.26 -6.99
CA ASP A 451 -12.12 -12.13 -7.13
C ASP A 451 -13.34 -11.39 -6.54
N LEU A 452 -13.97 -10.55 -7.36
CA LEU A 452 -15.24 -9.92 -7.01
C LEU A 452 -16.37 -10.92 -7.21
N LYS A 453 -16.72 -11.62 -6.13
CA LYS A 453 -17.92 -12.46 -6.11
C LYS A 453 -19.15 -11.59 -5.84
N ILE A 454 -19.75 -11.04 -6.89
CA ILE A 454 -21.08 -10.42 -6.76
C ILE A 454 -22.12 -11.53 -6.49
N ASP A 455 -22.34 -11.84 -5.21
CA ASP A 455 -23.46 -12.66 -4.76
C ASP A 455 -24.71 -11.78 -4.76
N SER A 456 -25.17 -11.43 -5.97
CA SER A 456 -26.31 -10.54 -6.17
C SER A 456 -27.63 -11.30 -6.06
N SER A 457 -27.86 -11.97 -4.93
CA SER A 457 -29.12 -12.66 -4.68
C SER A 457 -30.35 -11.74 -4.76
N GLU A 458 -30.18 -10.40 -4.79
CA GLU A 458 -31.27 -9.45 -5.06
C GLU A 458 -30.76 -8.18 -5.79
N ILE A 459 -30.42 -8.27 -7.09
CA ILE A 459 -30.49 -7.08 -7.94
C ILE A 459 -31.97 -6.89 -8.31
N LYS A 460 -32.62 -5.87 -7.75
CA LYS A 460 -33.97 -5.49 -8.20
C LYS A 460 -33.83 -4.67 -9.47
N ILE A 461 -34.47 -5.14 -10.54
CA ILE A 461 -34.67 -4.37 -11.77
C ILE A 461 -36.10 -3.85 -11.78
N LEU A 462 -36.27 -2.57 -11.44
CA LEU A 462 -37.56 -1.89 -11.51
C LEU A 462 -37.68 -1.16 -12.86
N LYS A 463 -38.83 -1.30 -13.52
CA LYS A 463 -39.12 -0.55 -14.75
C LYS A 463 -39.97 0.66 -14.44
N GLU A 464 -39.36 1.84 -14.55
CA GLU A 464 -40.08 3.12 -14.49
C GLU A 464 -40.14 3.69 -15.90
N LYS A 465 -41.31 3.59 -16.54
CA LYS A 465 -41.56 3.95 -17.96
C LYS A 465 -40.67 3.15 -18.95
N GLU A 466 -39.61 3.78 -19.46
CA GLU A 466 -38.66 3.23 -20.45
C GLU A 466 -37.26 2.97 -19.87
N SER A 467 -37.06 3.19 -18.58
CA SER A 467 -35.75 3.06 -17.93
C SER A 467 -35.74 1.94 -16.89
N TYR A 468 -34.56 1.34 -16.70
CA TYR A 468 -34.31 0.30 -15.71
C TYR A 468 -33.55 0.90 -14.53
N ILE A 469 -34.04 0.65 -13.32
CA ILE A 469 -33.36 0.96 -12.06
C ILE A 469 -32.64 -0.31 -11.62
N ILE A 470 -31.36 -0.21 -11.28
CA ILE A 470 -30.56 -1.33 -10.78
C ILE A 470 -30.26 -1.07 -9.31
N GLU A 471 -30.77 -1.93 -8.43
CA GLU A 471 -30.55 -1.88 -6.98
C GLU A 471 -29.84 -3.16 -6.52
N PRO A 472 -28.50 -3.25 -6.58
CA PRO A 472 -27.79 -4.31 -5.89
C PRO A 472 -28.07 -4.21 -4.39
N SER A 473 -28.57 -5.27 -3.76
CA SER A 473 -28.70 -5.29 -2.30
C SER A 473 -27.39 -5.61 -1.59
N LYS A 474 -26.60 -6.54 -2.15
CA LYS A 474 -25.39 -7.07 -1.51
C LYS A 474 -24.29 -7.41 -2.52
N LEU A 475 -23.04 -7.17 -2.14
CA LEU A 475 -21.83 -7.48 -2.91
C LEU A 475 -20.82 -8.19 -2.00
N SER A 476 -20.44 -9.42 -2.30
CA SER A 476 -19.37 -10.10 -1.57
C SER A 476 -18.01 -9.81 -2.21
N ILE A 477 -16.99 -9.65 -1.37
CA ILE A 477 -15.61 -9.37 -1.77
C ILE A 477 -14.74 -10.43 -1.10
N ASP A 478 -13.92 -11.14 -1.88
CA ASP A 478 -12.84 -11.98 -1.38
C ASP A 478 -11.65 -11.76 -2.31
N SER A 479 -10.76 -10.84 -1.95
CA SER A 479 -9.81 -10.28 -2.90
C SER A 479 -8.46 -10.01 -2.26
N LYS A 480 -7.41 -10.15 -3.08
CA LYS A 480 -6.04 -9.80 -2.70
C LYS A 480 -5.64 -8.55 -3.44
N ILE A 481 -5.56 -7.46 -2.71
CA ILE A 481 -5.21 -6.14 -3.25
C ILE A 481 -3.81 -5.83 -2.74
N GLU A 482 -2.83 -6.35 -3.49
CA GLU A 482 -1.39 -6.14 -3.34
C GLU A 482 -0.70 -6.57 -2.04
N GLU A 483 -0.82 -5.85 -0.93
CA GLU A 483 -0.44 -6.30 0.42
C GLU A 483 -1.67 -6.59 1.29
N PHE A 484 -2.87 -6.24 0.84
CA PHE A 484 -4.12 -6.48 1.56
C PHE A 484 -4.82 -7.77 1.15
N ASP A 485 -5.32 -8.50 2.14
CA ASP A 485 -6.40 -9.49 2.02
C ASP A 485 -7.70 -8.81 2.48
N ILE A 486 -8.67 -8.66 1.57
CA ILE A 486 -9.98 -8.08 1.88
C ILE A 486 -11.04 -9.15 1.69
N LYS A 487 -11.82 -9.39 2.73
CA LYS A 487 -12.88 -10.39 2.73
C LYS A 487 -14.11 -9.83 3.44
N GLY A 488 -15.24 -9.69 2.77
CA GLY A 488 -16.45 -9.16 3.41
C GLY A 488 -17.62 -9.01 2.45
N ASP A 489 -18.66 -8.35 2.94
CA ASP A 489 -19.88 -8.05 2.21
C ASP A 489 -20.16 -6.54 2.24
N ILE A 490 -20.55 -5.95 1.12
CA ILE A 490 -21.07 -4.59 1.02
C ILE A 490 -22.58 -4.65 0.81
N ASP A 491 -23.35 -4.12 1.76
CA ASP A 491 -24.80 -3.92 1.66
C ASP A 491 -25.09 -2.51 1.10
N LEU A 492 -25.86 -2.47 0.01
CA LEU A 492 -26.28 -1.26 -0.71
C LEU A 492 -27.80 -1.14 -0.79
N SER A 493 -28.56 -1.92 -0.02
CA SER A 493 -30.02 -2.10 -0.14
C SER A 493 -30.88 -0.83 0.02
N ASN A 494 -30.32 0.29 0.48
CA ASN A 494 -31.06 1.51 0.78
C ASN A 494 -30.99 2.52 -0.38
N TYR A 495 -31.77 2.32 -1.44
CA TYR A 495 -31.84 3.26 -2.57
C TYR A 495 -32.89 4.36 -2.35
N VAL A 496 -32.57 5.58 -2.76
CA VAL A 496 -33.51 6.72 -2.74
C VAL A 496 -33.48 7.49 -4.05
N LYS A 497 -34.60 8.14 -4.38
CA LYS A 497 -34.71 9.00 -5.55
C LYS A 497 -34.21 10.42 -5.23
N ASN A 498 -33.31 10.94 -6.05
CA ASN A 498 -32.74 12.28 -5.98
C ASN A 498 -32.73 12.91 -7.39
N GLN A 499 -33.48 13.99 -7.56
CA GLN A 499 -33.68 14.64 -8.86
C GLN A 499 -32.40 15.18 -9.50
N THR A 500 -31.39 15.51 -8.68
CA THR A 500 -30.10 16.03 -9.16
C THR A 500 -29.11 14.92 -9.54
N PHE A 501 -29.37 13.67 -9.13
CA PHE A 501 -28.57 12.51 -9.51
C PHE A 501 -28.93 12.08 -10.94
N LYS A 502 -28.09 12.37 -11.93
CA LYS A 502 -28.40 12.08 -13.35
C LYS A 502 -28.26 10.61 -13.76
N GLN A 503 -27.80 9.73 -12.87
CA GLN A 503 -27.54 8.32 -13.15
C GLN A 503 -28.66 7.44 -12.60
N ASN A 504 -28.75 6.18 -13.07
CA ASN A 504 -29.67 5.16 -12.55
C ASN A 504 -31.12 5.66 -12.37
N ASN A 505 -31.63 6.45 -13.32
CA ASN A 505 -32.95 7.07 -13.27
C ASN A 505 -33.22 7.84 -11.96
N HIS A 506 -32.25 8.59 -11.48
CA HIS A 506 -32.32 9.36 -10.23
C HIS A 506 -32.23 8.53 -8.94
N TYR A 507 -32.03 7.22 -9.00
CA TYR A 507 -31.87 6.38 -7.80
C TYR A 507 -30.41 6.19 -7.42
N LEU A 508 -30.06 6.49 -6.18
CA LEU A 508 -28.73 6.25 -5.63
C LEU A 508 -28.81 5.50 -4.29
N PRO A 509 -27.77 4.74 -3.92
CA PRO A 509 -27.69 4.18 -2.58
C PRO A 509 -27.48 5.32 -1.58
N ALA A 510 -28.45 5.51 -0.69
CA ALA A 510 -28.34 6.43 0.45
C ALA A 510 -27.33 5.95 1.49
N LYS A 511 -27.03 4.65 1.51
CA LYS A 511 -26.16 4.02 2.50
C LYS A 511 -25.43 2.82 1.90
N GLY A 512 -24.14 2.72 2.19
CA GLY A 512 -23.32 1.55 1.92
C GLY A 512 -22.69 1.01 3.21
N VAL A 513 -22.71 -0.30 3.39
CA VAL A 513 -22.17 -0.95 4.59
C VAL A 513 -21.25 -2.10 4.22
N PHE A 514 -19.95 -1.93 4.41
CA PHE A 514 -19.00 -3.04 4.39
C PHE A 514 -18.99 -3.76 5.75
N ASN A 515 -19.08 -5.09 5.74
CA ASN A 515 -18.88 -5.94 6.91
C ASN A 515 -17.87 -7.03 6.54
N GLY A 516 -16.71 -7.03 7.20
CA GLY A 516 -15.68 -8.04 6.95
C GLY A 516 -14.32 -7.66 7.49
N THR A 517 -13.31 -8.34 6.95
CA THR A 517 -11.92 -8.24 7.34
C THR A 517 -11.08 -7.56 6.27
N ILE A 518 -10.20 -6.66 6.70
CA ILE A 518 -9.13 -6.05 5.92
C ILE A 518 -7.83 -6.37 6.63
N LYS A 519 -6.96 -7.16 6.02
CA LYS A 519 -5.68 -7.58 6.62
C LYS A 519 -4.52 -7.15 5.76
N ASN A 520 -3.54 -6.48 6.36
CA ASN A 520 -2.27 -6.20 5.72
C ASN A 520 -1.29 -7.37 5.90
N ARG A 521 -0.69 -7.85 4.82
CA ARG A 521 0.26 -8.98 4.81
C ARG A 521 1.68 -8.58 5.22
N ASP A 522 2.05 -7.31 5.05
CA ASP A 522 3.39 -6.80 5.33
C ASP A 522 3.57 -6.42 6.80
N THR A 523 2.58 -5.73 7.37
CA THR A 523 2.55 -5.32 8.78
C THR A 523 1.81 -6.31 9.67
N LEU A 524 1.10 -7.29 9.11
CA LEU A 524 0.23 -8.23 9.83
C LEU A 524 -0.91 -7.55 10.60
N THR A 525 -1.18 -6.28 10.33
CA THR A 525 -2.31 -5.56 10.90
C THR A 525 -3.62 -6.06 10.30
N GLN A 526 -4.70 -6.04 11.08
CA GLN A 526 -6.01 -6.51 10.63
C GLN A 526 -7.12 -5.68 11.26
N PHE A 527 -8.04 -5.19 10.43
CA PHE A 527 -9.33 -4.68 10.86
C PHE A 527 -10.39 -5.74 10.57
N ASP A 528 -11.20 -6.10 11.56
CA ASP A 528 -12.34 -7.00 11.42
C ASP A 528 -13.60 -6.31 11.96
N GLY A 529 -14.50 -5.92 11.07
CA GLY A 529 -15.65 -5.14 11.49
C GLY A 529 -16.50 -4.56 10.36
N LYS A 530 -17.17 -3.46 10.71
CA LYS A 530 -18.17 -2.78 9.91
C LYS A 530 -17.72 -1.36 9.59
N ILE A 531 -17.85 -0.98 8.32
CA ILE A 531 -17.67 0.39 7.82
C ILE A 531 -18.98 0.79 7.13
N GLU A 532 -19.65 1.79 7.67
CA GLU A 532 -20.93 2.29 7.19
C GLU A 532 -20.77 3.73 6.71
N LEU A 533 -21.20 4.00 5.49
CA LEU A 533 -21.20 5.34 4.91
C LEU A 533 -22.61 5.69 4.44
N SER A 534 -23.14 6.80 4.92
CA SER A 534 -24.52 7.23 4.65
C SER A 534 -24.54 8.68 4.19
N LEU A 535 -25.22 8.97 3.09
CA LEU A 535 -25.45 10.34 2.66
C LEU A 535 -26.46 11.02 3.59
N LYS A 536 -26.21 12.29 3.90
CA LYS A 536 -27.15 13.11 4.67
C LYS A 536 -28.18 13.72 3.72
N ASP A 537 -29.45 13.61 4.12
CA ASP A 537 -30.61 14.06 3.35
C ASP A 537 -30.56 13.68 1.85
N PRO A 538 -30.36 12.39 1.52
CA PRO A 538 -29.98 11.95 0.18
C PRO A 538 -31.04 12.20 -0.89
N GLN A 539 -32.28 12.51 -0.51
CA GLN A 539 -33.35 12.90 -1.43
C GLN A 539 -33.25 14.36 -1.90
N THR A 540 -32.69 15.24 -1.07
CA THR A 540 -32.67 16.70 -1.28
C THR A 540 -31.28 17.28 -1.53
N THR A 541 -30.22 16.56 -1.16
CA THR A 541 -28.83 16.99 -1.38
C THR A 541 -28.54 17.18 -2.88
N ASP A 542 -28.02 18.34 -3.25
CA ASP A 542 -27.68 18.65 -4.65
C ASP A 542 -26.38 17.92 -5.07
N LEU A 543 -26.55 16.89 -5.89
CA LEU A 543 -25.49 16.04 -6.42
C LEU A 543 -24.99 16.48 -7.80
N SER A 544 -25.43 17.65 -8.30
CA SER A 544 -25.03 18.17 -9.61
C SER A 544 -23.60 18.73 -9.64
N ASN A 545 -23.11 19.21 -8.50
CA ASN A 545 -21.79 19.85 -8.35
C ASN A 545 -20.84 19.07 -7.42
N VAL A 546 -21.05 17.76 -7.31
CA VAL A 546 -20.21 16.86 -6.49
C VAL A 546 -18.85 16.71 -7.18
N SER A 547 -17.82 17.29 -6.57
CA SER A 547 -16.42 17.22 -7.01
C SER A 547 -15.53 16.79 -5.84
N LYS A 548 -14.28 16.39 -6.11
CA LYS A 548 -13.33 16.02 -5.04
C LYS A 548 -13.21 17.13 -3.97
N THR A 549 -13.24 18.39 -4.40
CA THR A 549 -13.15 19.57 -3.53
C THR A 549 -14.49 20.01 -2.91
N ASN A 550 -15.60 19.34 -3.27
CA ASN A 550 -16.93 19.63 -2.75
C ASN A 550 -17.74 18.32 -2.61
N PRO A 551 -17.40 17.51 -1.59
CA PRO A 551 -18.15 16.31 -1.28
C PRO A 551 -19.57 16.62 -0.77
N PRO A 552 -20.57 15.77 -1.06
CA PRO A 552 -21.89 15.94 -0.47
C PRO A 552 -21.81 15.66 1.05
N PRO A 553 -22.72 16.21 1.87
CA PRO A 553 -22.85 15.81 3.27
C PRO A 553 -23.03 14.30 3.46
N TYR A 554 -22.22 13.67 4.30
CA TYR A 554 -22.34 12.25 4.67
C TYR A 554 -21.99 11.97 6.14
N ILE A 555 -22.25 10.74 6.55
CA ILE A 555 -21.97 10.18 7.87
C ILE A 555 -21.20 8.88 7.65
N LEU A 556 -19.99 8.82 8.19
CA LEU A 556 -19.16 7.64 8.27
C LEU A 556 -19.21 7.05 9.69
N LYS A 557 -19.42 5.74 9.79
CA LYS A 557 -19.30 4.98 11.03
C LYS A 557 -18.37 3.79 10.82
N ILE A 558 -17.40 3.64 11.70
CA ILE A 558 -16.49 2.49 11.72
C ILE A 558 -16.70 1.80 13.07
N SER A 559 -16.84 0.49 13.07
CA SER A 559 -16.95 -0.28 14.31
C SER A 559 -16.37 -1.68 14.11
N GLY A 560 -15.45 -2.11 14.95
CA GLY A 560 -14.84 -3.43 14.80
C GLY A 560 -13.65 -3.62 15.72
N ASP A 561 -12.84 -4.60 15.37
CA ASP A 561 -11.63 -4.95 16.07
C ASP A 561 -10.41 -4.68 15.20
N PHE A 562 -9.47 -3.90 15.72
CA PHE A 562 -8.17 -3.67 15.12
C PHE A 562 -7.11 -4.51 15.81
N THR A 563 -6.39 -5.34 15.07
CA THR A 563 -5.27 -6.15 15.55
C THR A 563 -3.98 -5.57 14.99
N ASP A 564 -3.05 -5.18 15.86
CA ASP A 564 -1.74 -4.66 15.43
C ASP A 564 -0.73 -5.79 15.14
N TYR A 565 0.48 -5.43 14.66
CA TYR A 565 1.55 -6.39 14.34
C TYR A 565 2.02 -7.25 15.53
N ARG A 566 1.66 -6.87 16.76
CA ARG A 566 1.95 -7.63 18.00
C ARG A 566 0.79 -8.54 18.38
N PHE A 567 -0.19 -8.68 17.51
CA PHE A 567 -1.44 -9.40 17.72
C PHE A 567 -2.27 -8.85 18.89
N ILE A 568 -2.11 -7.55 19.18
CA ILE A 568 -2.92 -6.88 20.21
C ILE A 568 -4.21 -6.40 19.56
N LYS A 569 -5.31 -6.98 20.01
CA LYS A 569 -6.67 -6.66 19.56
C LYS A 569 -7.22 -5.44 20.33
N ARG A 570 -7.83 -4.50 19.61
CA ARG A 570 -8.45 -3.28 20.16
C ARG A 570 -9.83 -3.12 19.56
N ALA A 571 -10.85 -2.97 20.39
CA ALA A 571 -12.15 -2.56 19.89
C ALA A 571 -12.07 -1.09 19.49
N VAL A 572 -12.53 -0.79 18.29
CA VAL A 572 -12.58 0.55 17.72
C VAL A 572 -14.00 0.88 17.30
N TRP A 573 -14.42 2.09 17.64
CA TRP A 573 -15.62 2.72 17.14
C TRP A 573 -15.27 4.15 16.72
N ALA A 574 -15.72 4.58 15.56
CA ALA A 574 -15.57 5.95 15.11
C ALA A 574 -16.84 6.39 14.39
N TYR A 575 -17.16 7.65 14.53
CA TYR A 575 -18.26 8.35 13.90
C TYR A 575 -17.70 9.65 13.34
N VAL A 576 -17.93 9.87 12.06
CA VAL A 576 -17.61 11.13 11.41
C VAL A 576 -18.85 11.60 10.68
N GLU A 577 -19.19 12.85 10.86
CA GLU A 577 -20.31 13.50 10.20
C GLU A 577 -19.83 14.77 9.54
N TYR A 578 -19.98 14.80 8.23
CA TYR A 578 -19.84 15.99 7.45
C TYR A 578 -21.06 16.88 7.60
N LEU A 579 -20.87 18.03 8.24
CA LEU A 579 -21.96 18.98 8.46
C LEU A 579 -22.12 19.91 7.25
N ASP A 580 -21.01 20.42 6.74
CA ASP A 580 -20.93 21.33 5.60
C ASP A 580 -19.51 21.35 5.01
N ASN A 581 -19.30 22.16 3.95
CA ASN A 581 -18.01 22.30 3.29
C ASN A 581 -16.88 22.95 4.12
N LYS A 582 -17.04 23.06 5.44
CA LYS A 582 -16.08 23.66 6.36
C LYS A 582 -15.99 22.95 7.70
N THR A 583 -16.86 22.00 7.99
CA THR A 583 -17.02 21.48 9.35
C THR A 583 -17.27 19.98 9.36
N VAL A 584 -16.35 19.27 9.99
CA VAL A 584 -16.45 17.83 10.26
C VAL A 584 -16.70 17.65 11.75
N LYS A 585 -17.74 16.90 12.13
CA LYS A 585 -17.93 16.43 13.50
C LYS A 585 -17.40 15.01 13.61
N THR A 586 -16.68 14.72 14.67
CA THR A 586 -15.99 13.44 14.85
C THR A 586 -16.12 12.96 16.27
N GLU A 587 -16.47 11.71 16.44
CA GLU A 587 -16.50 11.01 17.72
C GLU A 587 -15.84 9.66 17.54
N GLY A 588 -15.25 9.11 18.59
CA GLY A 588 -14.80 7.74 18.55
C GLY A 588 -14.28 7.25 19.87
N GLU A 589 -14.04 5.95 19.88
CA GLU A 589 -13.67 5.19 21.03
C GLU A 589 -12.69 4.10 20.60
N SER A 590 -11.57 3.98 21.28
CA SER A 590 -10.70 2.82 21.20
C SER A 590 -10.53 2.27 22.61
N SER A 591 -10.73 0.97 22.78
CA SER A 591 -10.51 0.31 24.06
C SER A 591 -9.53 -0.84 23.92
N ARG A 592 -8.65 -0.95 24.92
CA ARG A 592 -7.71 -2.06 25.10
C ARG A 592 -7.55 -2.31 26.57
N ASP A 593 -7.80 -3.54 27.03
CA ASP A 593 -7.60 -3.96 28.43
C ASP A 593 -8.17 -2.91 29.39
N ASP A 594 -7.29 -2.14 30.05
CA ASP A 594 -7.58 -1.08 31.02
C ASP A 594 -7.57 0.37 30.51
N ILE A 595 -7.40 0.55 29.20
CA ILE A 595 -7.30 1.86 28.57
C ILE A 595 -8.52 2.04 27.66
N LEU A 596 -9.38 2.96 28.06
CA LEU A 596 -10.39 3.54 27.19
C LEU A 596 -9.82 4.85 26.64
N ILE A 597 -9.98 5.08 25.34
CA ILE A 597 -9.67 6.34 24.68
C ILE A 597 -10.95 6.75 23.98
N LYS A 598 -11.64 7.75 24.51
CA LYS A 598 -12.68 8.45 23.77
C LYS A 598 -12.03 9.63 23.05
N PHE A 599 -12.62 10.05 21.94
CA PHE A 599 -12.36 11.34 21.34
C PHE A 599 -13.68 11.90 20.83
N GLU A 600 -13.88 13.20 21.00
CA GLU A 600 -15.00 13.95 20.45
C GLU A 600 -14.44 15.30 20.03
N GLY A 601 -14.75 15.73 18.82
CA GLY A 601 -14.20 16.93 18.23
C GLY A 601 -15.08 17.50 17.12
N LYS A 602 -14.92 18.80 16.88
CA LYS A 602 -15.34 19.46 15.64
C LYS A 602 -14.10 19.99 14.97
N VAL A 603 -13.88 19.60 13.73
CA VAL A 603 -12.74 20.03 12.91
C VAL A 603 -13.27 21.08 11.94
N GLY A 604 -12.77 22.31 12.06
CA GLY A 604 -12.94 23.30 11.00
C GLY A 604 -11.95 22.98 9.88
N VAL A 605 -12.41 22.70 8.66
CA VAL A 605 -11.58 22.37 7.50
C VAL A 605 -11.71 23.47 6.46
N ASP A 606 -10.59 23.95 5.93
CA ASP A 606 -10.59 24.77 4.71
C ASP A 606 -10.24 23.89 3.51
N TYR A 607 -11.23 23.50 2.72
CA TYR A 607 -11.05 22.57 1.58
C TYR A 607 -10.12 23.09 0.49
N LYS A 608 -9.95 24.41 0.35
CA LYS A 608 -8.99 24.94 -0.63
C LYS A 608 -7.55 24.72 -0.20
N THR A 609 -7.30 24.68 1.10
CA THR A 609 -5.96 24.60 1.68
C THR A 609 -5.70 23.29 2.42
N GLN A 610 -6.73 22.46 2.61
CA GLN A 610 -6.77 21.27 3.46
C GLN A 610 -6.26 21.54 4.88
N LYS A 611 -6.37 22.78 5.38
CA LYS A 611 -5.89 23.15 6.72
C LYS A 611 -6.97 22.96 7.76
N ILE A 612 -6.60 22.31 8.86
CA ILE A 612 -7.41 22.20 10.06
C ILE A 612 -7.30 23.52 10.85
N LYS A 613 -8.43 24.20 11.05
CA LYS A 613 -8.52 25.45 11.82
C LYS A 613 -8.47 25.24 13.32
N SER A 614 -9.12 24.20 13.80
CA SER A 614 -9.04 23.81 15.20
C SER A 614 -9.71 22.46 15.38
N PHE A 615 -9.28 21.71 16.38
CA PHE A 615 -10.01 20.55 16.85
C PHE A 615 -9.92 20.43 18.37
N ASP A 616 -11.03 20.02 18.98
CA ASP A 616 -11.09 19.65 20.39
C ASP A 616 -11.00 18.12 20.48
N LEU A 617 -10.27 17.60 21.47
CA LEU A 617 -10.21 16.17 21.81
C LEU A 617 -10.39 16.01 23.31
N GLN A 618 -10.99 14.89 23.71
CA GLN A 618 -11.10 14.50 25.10
C GLN A 618 -10.77 13.02 25.27
N PHE A 619 -9.59 12.71 25.81
CA PHE A 619 -9.22 11.36 26.22
C PHE A 619 -9.79 11.08 27.62
N THR A 620 -10.17 9.84 27.92
CA THR A 620 -10.67 9.45 29.26
C THR A 620 -10.24 8.03 29.57
N ASN A 621 -9.36 7.83 30.54
CA ASN A 621 -8.95 6.48 30.97
C ASN A 621 -10.02 5.83 31.88
N LYS A 622 -9.80 4.58 32.31
CA LYS A 622 -10.71 3.87 33.22
C LYS A 622 -10.79 4.47 34.62
N ASP A 623 -9.72 5.12 35.08
CA ASP A 623 -9.70 5.84 36.36
C ASP A 623 -10.39 7.21 36.27
N LEU A 624 -11.16 7.45 35.20
CA LEU A 624 -11.91 8.68 34.95
C LEU A 624 -11.04 9.93 34.82
N VAL A 625 -9.72 9.77 34.62
CA VAL A 625 -8.82 10.86 34.26
C VAL A 625 -9.11 11.28 32.84
N LYS A 626 -9.54 12.54 32.67
CA LYS A 626 -9.86 13.14 31.38
C LYS A 626 -8.78 14.12 30.97
N LEU A 627 -8.26 13.96 29.77
CA LEU A 627 -7.39 14.94 29.12
C LEU A 627 -8.21 15.63 28.04
N LYS A 628 -8.62 16.88 28.28
CA LYS A 628 -9.24 17.74 27.27
C LYS A 628 -8.16 18.57 26.61
N MET A 629 -8.07 18.54 25.29
CA MET A 629 -7.15 19.37 24.54
C MET A 629 -7.83 20.04 23.37
N ARG A 630 -7.40 21.25 23.05
CA ARG A 630 -7.74 22.02 21.87
C ARG A 630 -6.46 22.30 21.11
N VAL A 631 -6.44 21.95 19.83
CA VAL A 631 -5.39 22.37 18.91
C VAL A 631 -5.99 23.47 18.03
N ASN A 632 -5.35 24.63 17.97
CA ASN A 632 -5.79 25.75 17.13
C ASN A 632 -5.10 25.74 15.75
N GLU A 633 -5.41 26.74 14.92
CA GLU A 633 -4.88 26.89 13.56
C GLU A 633 -3.37 27.10 13.52
N ASN A 634 -2.80 27.61 14.61
CA ASN A 634 -1.36 27.80 14.82
C ASN A 634 -0.69 26.54 15.39
N LYS A 635 -1.40 25.41 15.44
CA LYS A 635 -0.96 24.14 16.05
C LYS A 635 -0.63 24.23 17.54
N GLU A 636 -1.09 25.28 18.22
CA GLU A 636 -0.90 25.40 19.66
C GLU A 636 -1.88 24.47 20.37
N VAL A 637 -1.34 23.60 21.21
CA VAL A 637 -2.15 22.68 22.02
C VAL A 637 -2.39 23.33 23.37
N SER A 638 -3.65 23.56 23.69
CA SER A 638 -4.09 24.00 25.02
C SER A 638 -5.00 22.94 25.60
N GLY A 639 -5.15 22.88 26.92
CA GLY A 639 -5.96 21.82 27.50
C GLY A 639 -5.89 21.75 29.00
N GLU A 640 -6.63 20.81 29.56
CA GLU A 640 -6.67 20.52 30.98
C GLU A 640 -6.76 19.03 31.24
N ILE A 641 -6.17 18.64 32.37
CA ILE A 641 -6.26 17.31 32.93
C ILE A 641 -7.22 17.38 34.10
N ILE A 642 -8.21 16.50 34.08
CA ILE A 642 -9.26 16.41 35.09
C ILE A 642 -9.19 15.02 35.71
N SER A 643 -9.01 14.92 37.02
CA SER A 643 -9.13 13.67 37.77
C SER A 643 -10.24 13.83 38.82
N ASP A 644 -11.15 12.86 38.93
CA ASP A 644 -12.30 12.91 39.85
C ASP A 644 -13.12 14.21 39.77
N GLY A 645 -13.28 14.74 38.56
CA GLY A 645 -14.00 15.99 38.31
C GLY A 645 -13.25 17.26 38.75
N LYS A 646 -12.04 17.14 39.29
CA LYS A 646 -11.16 18.26 39.65
C LYS A 646 -10.08 18.45 38.59
N LYS A 647 -9.78 19.71 38.30
CA LYS A 647 -8.64 20.06 37.45
C LYS A 647 -7.34 19.80 38.22
N VAL A 648 -6.45 19.00 37.63
CA VAL A 648 -5.16 18.62 38.23
C VAL A 648 -3.97 19.10 37.41
N GLY A 649 -4.21 19.51 36.16
CA GLY A 649 -3.17 20.10 35.33
C GLY A 649 -3.70 20.87 34.14
N VAL A 650 -2.82 21.65 33.50
CA VAL A 650 -3.07 22.37 32.26
C VAL A 650 -1.99 22.05 31.24
N ILE A 651 -2.37 21.98 29.96
CA ILE A 651 -1.41 21.95 28.86
C ILE A 651 -1.03 23.40 28.53
N LYS A 652 0.25 23.72 28.61
CA LYS A 652 0.84 25.00 28.18
C LYS A 652 1.86 24.76 27.10
N ASN A 653 1.87 25.62 26.08
CA ASN A 653 2.97 25.62 25.12
C ASN A 653 4.13 26.45 25.67
N ILE A 654 5.32 25.86 25.70
CA ILE A 654 6.58 26.58 25.89
C ILE A 654 7.35 26.37 24.59
N ASP A 655 7.61 27.46 23.87
CA ASP A 655 8.27 27.41 22.55
C ASP A 655 7.60 26.42 21.57
N GLN A 656 6.26 26.45 21.49
CA GLN A 656 5.42 25.56 20.66
C GLN A 656 5.45 24.06 21.06
N ILE A 657 6.03 23.74 22.21
CA ILE A 657 6.03 22.39 22.76
C ILE A 657 4.98 22.34 23.88
N PRO A 658 3.96 21.47 23.78
CA PRO A 658 2.97 21.31 24.84
C PRO A 658 3.57 20.58 26.05
N PHE A 659 3.49 21.22 27.20
CA PHE A 659 3.86 20.67 28.50
C PHE A 659 2.66 20.64 29.42
N ILE A 660 2.55 19.56 30.19
CA ILE A 660 1.59 19.47 31.28
C ILE A 660 2.20 20.17 32.49
N LYS A 661 1.56 21.24 32.93
CA LYS A 661 1.82 21.87 34.22
C LYS A 661 0.75 21.41 35.22
N TYR A 662 1.15 20.59 36.18
CA TYR A 662 0.30 20.17 37.30
C TYR A 662 0.04 21.34 38.26
N GLU A 663 -1.18 21.45 38.78
CA GLU A 663 -1.57 22.57 39.65
C GLU A 663 -0.85 22.54 41.01
N ASP A 664 -0.61 21.35 41.55
CA ASP A 664 0.15 21.11 42.78
C ASP A 664 1.67 21.04 42.54
N GLY A 665 2.11 21.13 41.28
CA GLY A 665 3.51 21.00 40.88
C GLY A 665 4.05 19.57 40.95
N THR A 666 3.21 18.56 41.18
CA THR A 666 3.65 17.16 41.29
C THR A 666 2.75 16.21 40.50
N LEU A 667 3.24 15.00 40.24
CA LEU A 667 2.45 13.92 39.65
C LEU A 667 1.48 13.28 40.66
N GLN A 668 1.58 13.61 41.96
CA GLN A 668 0.76 12.97 43.00
C GLN A 668 -0.72 13.33 42.88
N SER A 669 -1.05 14.47 42.27
CA SER A 669 -2.43 14.85 41.97
C SER A 669 -3.16 13.94 40.97
N LEU A 670 -2.45 13.02 40.30
CA LEU A 670 -3.04 12.00 39.42
C LEU A 670 -3.38 10.68 40.14
N ILE A 671 -2.91 10.49 41.39
CA ILE A 671 -3.16 9.32 42.24
C ILE A 671 -4.25 9.68 43.24
#